data_AF-A0A7R8ARN8-F1
#
_entry.id   AF-A0A7R8ARN8-F1
#
_cell.length_a   1.000
_cell.length_b   1.000
_cell.length_c   1.000
_cell.angle_alpha   90.00
_cell.angle_beta   90.00
_cell.angle_gamma   90.00
#
_symmetry.space_group_name_H-M   'P 1'
#
loop_
_entity.id
_entity.type
_entity.pdbx_description
1 polymer ?
#
loop_
_entity_poly.entity_id
_entity_poly.type
_entity_poly.pdbx_seq_one_letter_code
_entity_poly.pdbx_strand_id
1 'polypeptide(L)'
;MLDVGEFPNAFSGRRKLVWLKGSVQEFMQQIFPVQHKLNHSGLKLGREFNVSSMVRIAGFNIELTTNLADHLCLRDADRTGMVFHQASLLRSQQQSSFFHSRFIDETLATLALLFPQGDRACRKWYNKQDQFADLDHSVLNCGSAQRRIDTYRYWHDRLVILKEEFDESRPSTLSQWWNDRREGTQWYTLWVAIALTLLFGLIQSIVGAMQLYKAYYPKPARVIDLPSRRDCLVKQMVYIKASAIVGSGVGIYKQPLPLTPLTLDIFFTMETNTTTLAEYLFKRVHQLGVDSIFGLPGDYNLQLLDYVAPSHLRWVGSSNELNAGYAADGYARIKGIGALVTTFGVGELSAINAIAGAYAERAPVVHIVGTPVRQSQESRALIHHTFNDGEYQNFDRMQEHITVAQALLTDHRSAPAEIDRVLQQCLLHSRPVRIAIPLDMVSLRVPKLPLESKLCLPLPSRQPKIEDKALTTILDRIYSAKKPVILVDGEIRYARIVDEVDHIVRATEWPTFTSGFGKGLIDEDLPNVYGVFTPQHKELFDSSDLVLCFGPHFSNTNSFLYQTVPREDITISIHATSVQIGSEIIRDLPANCFLPQLIGHLEMDKVAKHNPKLVHPKSVAPPEVSSTDLVTQVGGFWHRISSFFREGDIVCAETGTAAYGSNEFRLPPKTRLFKAVTWLSIGYMLPATLGASQAQHDLIARSEYHDLRKARSILFIGDGSFQLTAQELATIIHRKLNVIIFLINNDGYTIERCIHGREAKYNDITPWRYLKGPEFFGAPTEGEYAAYTWQVRTWGDLDNALTDERMLNGKGVRMVEVFMEKLDCPPPLDKVLAAQIAREKAEQ
;
A
#
# COMPACT_ATOMS: atom_id res chain seq x y z
N MET A 1 22.08 9.94 -22.16
CA MET A 1 23.12 9.00 -22.64
C MET A 1 23.28 7.82 -21.70
N LEU A 2 23.64 8.01 -20.42
CA LEU A 2 23.67 6.92 -19.44
C LEU A 2 22.95 7.35 -18.17
N ASP A 3 22.18 6.42 -17.60
CA ASP A 3 21.45 6.64 -16.35
C ASP A 3 22.32 6.12 -15.20
N VAL A 4 23.11 7.03 -14.60
CA VAL A 4 24.15 6.74 -13.61
C VAL A 4 23.74 7.25 -12.22
N GLY A 5 23.87 6.40 -11.21
CA GLY A 5 23.52 6.68 -9.81
C GLY A 5 22.21 6.03 -9.36
N GLU A 6 21.98 6.02 -8.06
CA GLU A 6 20.73 5.57 -7.46
C GLU A 6 19.78 6.74 -7.24
N PHE A 7 18.68 6.78 -7.99
CA PHE A 7 17.54 7.64 -7.68
C PHE A 7 16.70 6.94 -6.60
N PRO A 8 16.64 7.44 -5.35
CA PRO A 8 16.10 6.71 -4.21
C PRO A 8 14.57 6.50 -4.25
N ASN A 9 13.86 7.16 -5.18
CA ASN A 9 12.41 7.06 -5.35
C ASN A 9 11.99 6.85 -6.82
N ALA A 10 12.86 6.28 -7.67
CA ALA A 10 12.52 6.01 -9.06
C ALA A 10 12.89 4.58 -9.50
N PHE A 11 11.88 3.81 -9.87
CA PHE A 11 12.07 2.55 -10.60
C PHE A 11 12.08 2.83 -12.10
N SER A 12 13.11 2.35 -12.78
CA SER A 12 13.22 2.33 -14.24
C SER A 12 13.55 0.91 -14.66
N GLY A 13 12.84 0.35 -15.64
CA GLY A 13 13.22 -0.93 -16.28
C GLY A 13 14.53 -0.87 -17.09
N ARG A 14 15.19 0.28 -17.08
CA ARG A 14 16.52 0.57 -17.62
C ARG A 14 17.60 0.09 -16.66
N ARG A 15 18.72 -0.38 -17.20
CA ARG A 15 19.92 -0.77 -16.46
C ARG A 15 20.56 0.44 -15.79
N LYS A 16 20.29 0.59 -14.50
CA LYS A 16 20.99 1.52 -13.60
C LYS A 16 22.47 1.18 -13.56
N LEU A 17 23.35 2.19 -13.61
CA LEU A 17 24.80 2.02 -13.49
C LEU A 17 25.31 2.74 -12.25
N VAL A 18 26.18 2.11 -11.47
CA VAL A 18 26.70 2.69 -10.21
C VAL A 18 28.17 3.05 -10.38
N TRP A 19 28.49 4.34 -10.33
CA TRP A 19 29.85 4.86 -10.39
C TRP A 19 30.26 5.40 -9.02
N LEU A 20 31.08 4.64 -8.28
CA LEU A 20 31.46 4.98 -6.90
C LEU A 20 32.83 5.67 -6.79
N LYS A 21 33.79 5.29 -7.65
CA LYS A 21 35.22 5.69 -7.62
C LYS A 21 35.83 5.58 -9.02
N GLY A 22 37.03 6.16 -9.20
CA GLY A 22 37.73 6.21 -10.48
C GLY A 22 37.24 7.37 -11.36
N SER A 23 37.89 7.58 -12.50
CA SER A 23 37.50 8.59 -13.50
C SER A 23 36.30 8.13 -14.34
N VAL A 24 35.66 9.09 -15.02
CA VAL A 24 34.61 8.79 -16.02
C VAL A 24 35.14 7.85 -17.10
N GLN A 25 36.37 8.06 -17.58
CA GLN A 25 36.92 7.28 -18.69
C GLN A 25 37.16 5.80 -18.29
N GLU A 26 37.65 5.55 -17.07
CA GLU A 26 37.81 4.19 -16.53
C GLU A 26 36.45 3.51 -16.33
N PHE A 27 35.45 4.23 -15.79
CA PHE A 27 34.09 3.73 -15.64
C PHE A 27 33.45 3.36 -16.98
N MET A 28 33.60 4.21 -18.01
CA MET A 28 33.09 3.92 -19.35
C MET A 28 33.75 2.68 -19.98
N GLN A 29 35.04 2.44 -19.70
CA GLN A 29 35.74 1.21 -20.12
C GLN A 29 35.28 -0.03 -19.36
N GLN A 30 34.86 0.10 -18.09
CA GLN A 30 34.29 -1.01 -17.30
C GLN A 30 32.87 -1.38 -17.78
N ILE A 31 32.07 -0.40 -18.20
CA ILE A 31 30.69 -0.64 -18.68
C ILE A 31 30.67 -1.13 -20.14
N PHE A 32 31.59 -0.66 -20.98
CA PHE A 32 31.72 -1.04 -22.39
C PHE A 32 33.12 -1.60 -22.72
N PRO A 33 33.51 -2.75 -22.13
CA PRO A 33 34.82 -3.36 -22.38
C PRO A 33 34.93 -3.82 -23.84
N VAL A 34 36.14 -3.72 -24.41
CA VAL A 34 36.44 -4.27 -25.74
C VAL A 34 36.43 -5.79 -25.65
N GLN A 35 35.46 -6.45 -26.28
CA GLN A 35 35.40 -7.91 -26.26
C GLN A 35 36.49 -8.50 -27.18
N HIS A 36 37.26 -9.45 -26.64
CA HIS A 36 38.22 -10.22 -27.42
C HIS A 36 37.48 -11.31 -28.20
N LYS A 37 37.90 -11.55 -29.46
CA LYS A 37 37.19 -12.41 -30.43
C LYS A 37 36.80 -13.78 -29.85
N LEU A 38 35.49 -13.99 -29.70
CA LEU A 38 34.88 -15.32 -29.54
C LEU A 38 34.73 -16.02 -30.91
N ASN A 39 34.60 -17.34 -30.92
CA ASN A 39 34.72 -18.19 -32.12
C ASN A 39 33.46 -18.23 -33.03
N HIS A 40 32.69 -17.14 -33.10
CA HIS A 40 31.50 -17.02 -33.96
C HIS A 40 31.83 -16.68 -35.44
N SER A 41 32.94 -17.20 -35.96
CA SER A 41 33.50 -16.87 -37.27
C SER A 41 32.69 -17.47 -38.43
N GLY A 42 31.59 -16.82 -38.79
CA GLY A 42 30.76 -17.19 -39.95
C GLY A 42 29.32 -16.69 -39.89
N LEU A 43 28.82 -16.34 -38.70
CA LEU A 43 27.44 -15.88 -38.51
C LEU A 43 27.16 -14.56 -39.26
N LYS A 44 26.13 -14.60 -40.11
CA LYS A 44 25.66 -13.47 -40.92
C LYS A 44 24.26 -13.03 -40.49
N LEU A 45 24.06 -11.72 -40.46
CA LEU A 45 22.81 -11.07 -40.11
C LEU A 45 22.03 -10.81 -41.40
N GLY A 46 21.15 -11.75 -41.77
CA GLY A 46 20.32 -11.68 -43.00
C GLY A 46 19.56 -10.36 -43.13
N ARG A 47 19.14 -9.96 -44.34
CA ARG A 47 18.46 -8.66 -44.55
C ARG A 47 17.20 -8.50 -43.68
N GLU A 48 16.56 -9.61 -43.39
CA GLU A 48 15.38 -9.71 -42.52
C GLU A 48 15.68 -9.37 -41.06
N PHE A 49 16.95 -9.33 -40.63
CA PHE A 49 17.33 -8.86 -39.30
C PHE A 49 17.29 -7.33 -39.28
N ASN A 50 16.14 -6.81 -38.85
CA ASN A 50 15.78 -5.39 -38.66
C ASN A 50 14.53 -5.29 -37.74
N VAL A 51 14.26 -4.10 -37.19
CA VAL A 51 13.18 -3.89 -36.20
C VAL A 51 11.78 -4.22 -36.73
N SER A 52 11.48 -3.86 -37.98
CA SER A 52 10.17 -4.18 -38.59
C SER A 52 9.92 -5.70 -38.60
N SER A 53 10.92 -6.49 -38.97
CA SER A 53 10.82 -7.96 -38.99
C SER A 53 10.82 -8.57 -37.59
N MET A 54 11.63 -8.07 -36.67
CA MET A 54 11.63 -8.52 -35.26
C MET A 54 10.23 -8.44 -34.65
N VAL A 55 9.53 -7.33 -34.87
CA VAL A 55 8.15 -7.14 -34.39
C VAL A 55 7.15 -7.97 -35.21
N ARG A 56 7.23 -7.94 -36.55
CA ARG A 56 6.18 -8.52 -37.44
C ARG A 56 6.27 -10.03 -37.70
N ILE A 57 7.44 -10.64 -37.48
CA ILE A 57 7.71 -12.05 -37.76
C ILE A 57 7.97 -12.79 -36.45
N ALA A 58 8.98 -12.33 -35.70
CA ALA A 58 9.46 -12.99 -34.48
C ALA A 58 8.63 -12.62 -33.23
N GLY A 59 7.86 -11.53 -33.27
CA GLY A 59 6.98 -11.11 -32.18
C GLY A 59 7.68 -10.41 -31.02
N PHE A 60 8.86 -9.82 -31.25
CA PHE A 60 9.54 -8.98 -30.26
C PHE A 60 8.70 -7.74 -29.94
N ASN A 61 8.69 -7.33 -28.67
CA ASN A 61 8.45 -5.95 -28.31
C ASN A 61 9.77 -5.16 -28.47
N ILE A 62 9.73 -3.90 -28.89
CA ILE A 62 10.94 -3.09 -29.11
C ILE A 62 10.78 -1.73 -28.43
N GLU A 63 11.44 -1.55 -27.29
CA GLU A 63 11.46 -0.31 -26.52
C GLU A 63 12.57 0.63 -27.02
N LEU A 64 12.24 1.89 -27.30
CA LEU A 64 13.24 2.93 -27.57
C LEU A 64 13.70 3.56 -26.24
N THR A 65 15.02 3.70 -26.07
CA THR A 65 15.62 4.18 -24.80
C THR A 65 16.61 5.33 -24.98
N THR A 66 16.74 6.19 -23.96
CA THR A 66 17.74 7.28 -23.87
C THR A 66 18.95 6.91 -23.00
N ASN A 67 18.99 5.66 -22.50
CA ASN A 67 20.11 5.05 -21.80
C ASN A 67 20.84 4.05 -22.71
N LEU A 68 22.11 4.32 -23.00
CA LEU A 68 22.96 3.55 -23.91
C LEU A 68 23.41 2.22 -23.30
N ALA A 69 23.38 2.08 -21.97
CA ALA A 69 23.67 0.82 -21.27
C ALA A 69 22.71 -0.32 -21.67
N ASP A 70 21.50 0.05 -22.09
CA ASP A 70 20.40 -0.83 -22.50
C ASP A 70 20.45 -1.23 -23.98
N HIS A 71 21.28 -0.59 -24.81
CA HIS A 71 21.25 -0.82 -26.26
C HIS A 71 21.50 -2.31 -26.60
N LEU A 72 20.56 -2.93 -27.31
CA LEU A 72 20.55 -4.35 -27.65
C LEU A 72 20.40 -5.32 -26.45
N CYS A 73 20.01 -4.84 -25.26
CA CYS A 73 19.56 -5.76 -24.21
C CYS A 73 18.21 -6.38 -24.60
N LEU A 74 18.12 -7.70 -24.50
CA LEU A 74 16.85 -8.44 -24.45
C LEU A 74 16.42 -8.60 -22.99
N ARG A 75 15.11 -8.57 -22.73
CA ARG A 75 14.52 -9.07 -21.48
C ARG A 75 13.80 -10.39 -21.78
N ASP A 76 14.19 -11.45 -21.08
CA ASP A 76 13.77 -12.82 -21.41
C ASP A 76 12.31 -13.13 -21.03
N ALA A 77 11.71 -12.33 -20.15
CA ALA A 77 10.35 -12.52 -19.66
C ALA A 77 9.25 -12.21 -20.70
N ASP A 78 9.54 -11.33 -21.66
CA ASP A 78 8.54 -10.73 -22.56
C ASP A 78 9.03 -10.53 -24.01
N ARG A 79 10.27 -10.94 -24.32
CA ARG A 79 10.97 -10.66 -25.60
C ARG A 79 11.08 -9.15 -25.90
N THR A 80 11.16 -8.29 -24.89
CA THR A 80 11.41 -6.86 -25.08
C THR A 80 12.89 -6.61 -25.39
N GLY A 81 13.18 -6.22 -26.64
CA GLY A 81 14.48 -5.73 -27.07
C GLY A 81 14.60 -4.21 -26.91
N MET A 82 15.57 -3.73 -26.14
CA MET A 82 15.81 -2.31 -25.92
C MET A 82 16.77 -1.71 -26.96
N VAL A 83 16.41 -0.57 -27.56
CA VAL A 83 17.20 0.07 -28.63
C VAL A 83 17.41 1.56 -28.34
N PHE A 84 18.63 1.92 -27.95
CA PHE A 84 19.03 3.32 -27.79
C PHE A 84 18.85 4.10 -29.09
N HIS A 85 18.22 5.29 -29.06
CA HIS A 85 17.79 5.97 -30.29
C HIS A 85 18.41 7.35 -30.56
N GLN A 86 19.28 7.91 -29.71
CA GLN A 86 19.81 9.27 -29.91
C GLN A 86 21.04 9.29 -30.84
N ALA A 87 20.83 8.98 -32.12
CA ALA A 87 21.86 8.92 -33.17
C ALA A 87 22.55 10.28 -33.44
N SER A 88 21.82 11.39 -33.33
CA SER A 88 22.36 12.76 -33.43
C SER A 88 23.35 13.03 -32.29
N LEU A 89 23.04 12.54 -31.08
CA LEU A 89 23.91 12.68 -29.91
C LEU A 89 25.17 11.82 -30.05
N LEU A 90 25.07 10.58 -30.56
CA LEU A 90 26.22 9.75 -30.90
C LEU A 90 27.16 10.45 -31.90
N ARG A 91 26.63 11.08 -32.96
CA ARG A 91 27.45 11.83 -33.93
C ARG A 91 28.24 12.97 -33.30
N SER A 92 27.63 13.72 -32.37
CA SER A 92 28.35 14.76 -31.62
C SER A 92 29.54 14.22 -30.79
N GLN A 93 29.52 12.91 -30.47
CA GLN A 93 30.56 12.24 -29.70
C GLN A 93 31.60 11.49 -30.55
N GLN A 94 31.54 11.52 -31.89
CA GLN A 94 32.53 10.81 -32.74
C GLN A 94 33.97 11.36 -32.58
N GLN A 95 34.12 12.62 -32.17
CA GLN A 95 35.43 13.25 -31.88
C GLN A 95 35.76 13.25 -30.36
N SER A 96 34.95 12.57 -29.54
CA SER A 96 35.03 12.61 -28.08
C SER A 96 36.06 11.61 -27.54
N SER A 97 36.98 12.06 -26.69
CA SER A 97 37.96 11.20 -26.00
C SER A 97 37.36 10.37 -24.85
N PHE A 98 36.10 10.63 -24.46
CA PHE A 98 35.41 9.87 -23.42
C PHE A 98 35.06 8.43 -23.82
N PHE A 99 34.89 8.17 -25.11
CA PHE A 99 34.64 6.84 -25.66
C PHE A 99 35.85 6.34 -26.43
N HIS A 100 36.04 5.02 -26.52
CA HIS A 100 37.04 4.48 -27.44
C HIS A 100 36.60 4.79 -28.88
N SER A 101 37.52 5.32 -29.69
CA SER A 101 37.33 5.80 -31.08
C SER A 101 36.63 4.89 -32.11
N ARG A 102 36.22 3.67 -31.76
CA ARG A 102 35.39 2.79 -32.61
C ARG A 102 34.03 2.43 -32.00
N PHE A 103 33.81 2.69 -30.71
CA PHE A 103 32.56 2.36 -30.01
C PHE A 103 31.37 3.14 -30.57
N ILE A 104 31.53 4.44 -30.81
CA ILE A 104 30.48 5.30 -31.36
C ILE A 104 30.13 4.88 -32.79
N ASP A 105 31.13 4.65 -33.65
CA ASP A 105 30.92 4.21 -35.03
C ASP A 105 30.26 2.81 -35.09
N GLU A 106 30.66 1.88 -34.21
CA GLU A 106 30.01 0.57 -34.10
C GLU A 106 28.56 0.67 -33.63
N THR A 107 28.26 1.59 -32.71
CA THR A 107 26.88 1.87 -32.24
C THR A 107 26.02 2.55 -33.32
N LEU A 108 26.62 3.39 -34.16
CA LEU A 108 25.94 3.93 -35.35
C LEU A 108 25.69 2.82 -36.39
N ALA A 109 26.61 1.85 -36.51
CA ALA A 109 26.44 0.69 -37.38
C ALA A 109 25.36 -0.29 -36.89
N THR A 110 25.21 -0.54 -35.57
CA THR A 110 24.09 -1.34 -35.05
C THR A 110 22.74 -0.65 -35.26
N LEU A 111 22.68 0.68 -35.21
CA LEU A 111 21.48 1.43 -35.59
C LEU A 111 21.18 1.33 -37.08
N ALA A 112 22.19 1.41 -37.95
CA ALA A 112 22.03 1.18 -39.40
C ALA A 112 21.68 -0.29 -39.76
N LEU A 113 21.94 -1.25 -38.86
CA LEU A 113 21.54 -2.65 -39.01
C LEU A 113 20.05 -2.82 -38.70
N LEU A 114 19.62 -2.27 -37.56
CA LEU A 114 18.24 -2.35 -37.05
C LEU A 114 17.25 -1.46 -37.84
N PHE A 115 17.70 -0.31 -38.32
CA PHE A 115 16.93 0.65 -39.12
C PHE A 115 17.65 0.93 -40.45
N PRO A 116 17.63 0.00 -41.42
CA PRO A 116 18.34 0.17 -42.69
C PRO A 116 17.89 1.42 -43.44
N GLN A 117 18.85 2.22 -43.92
CA GLN A 117 18.56 3.46 -44.62
C GLN A 117 17.69 3.21 -45.87
N GLY A 118 16.52 3.85 -45.91
CA GLY A 118 15.54 3.70 -46.99
C GLY A 118 14.48 2.60 -46.79
N ASP A 119 14.57 1.78 -45.73
CA ASP A 119 13.54 0.78 -45.45
C ASP A 119 12.21 1.44 -45.05
N ARG A 120 11.17 1.20 -45.87
CA ARG A 120 9.84 1.80 -45.69
C ARG A 120 9.08 1.21 -44.49
N ALA A 121 9.35 -0.02 -44.11
CA ALA A 121 8.64 -0.70 -43.03
C ALA A 121 9.22 -0.30 -41.66
N CYS A 122 10.55 -0.25 -41.52
CA CYS A 122 11.23 0.31 -40.35
C CYS A 122 10.90 1.80 -40.18
N ARG A 123 10.89 2.60 -41.25
CA ARG A 123 10.44 4.01 -41.19
C ARG A 123 8.98 4.13 -40.73
N LYS A 124 8.06 3.32 -41.27
CA LYS A 124 6.65 3.32 -40.86
C LYS A 124 6.43 2.80 -39.42
N TRP A 125 7.32 1.95 -38.91
CA TRP A 125 7.30 1.51 -37.51
C TRP A 125 7.86 2.60 -36.57
N TYR A 126 8.95 3.27 -36.95
CA TYR A 126 9.58 4.32 -36.13
C TYR A 126 8.68 5.56 -36.03
N ASN A 127 8.16 6.04 -37.16
CA ASN A 127 7.19 7.14 -37.21
C ASN A 127 5.79 6.79 -36.65
N LYS A 128 5.61 5.60 -36.07
CA LYS A 128 4.42 5.27 -35.24
C LYS A 128 4.66 5.50 -33.75
N GLN A 129 5.91 5.63 -33.31
CA GLN A 129 6.27 5.93 -31.93
C GLN A 129 6.20 7.44 -31.61
N ASP A 130 5.81 8.25 -32.61
CA ASP A 130 5.78 9.73 -32.66
C ASP A 130 4.77 10.39 -31.69
N GLN A 131 4.37 9.67 -30.64
CA GLN A 131 3.58 10.16 -29.50
C GLN A 131 4.47 10.62 -28.33
N PHE A 132 5.79 10.40 -28.41
CA PHE A 132 6.78 10.82 -27.41
C PHE A 132 7.64 11.97 -27.95
N ALA A 133 7.76 13.05 -27.17
CA ALA A 133 8.30 14.34 -27.64
C ALA A 133 9.81 14.36 -27.98
N ASP A 134 10.58 13.33 -27.63
CA ASP A 134 12.06 13.33 -27.63
C ASP A 134 12.70 12.43 -28.70
N LEU A 135 11.96 11.95 -29.72
CA LEU A 135 12.47 11.01 -30.72
C LEU A 135 13.47 11.65 -31.72
N ASP A 136 14.45 10.85 -32.16
CA ASP A 136 15.58 11.29 -32.98
C ASP A 136 15.63 10.53 -34.31
N HIS A 137 15.00 11.12 -35.32
CA HIS A 137 14.89 10.52 -36.66
C HIS A 137 16.24 10.36 -37.39
N SER A 138 17.37 10.87 -36.87
CA SER A 138 18.71 10.59 -37.45
C SER A 138 19.05 9.10 -37.48
N VAL A 139 18.42 8.28 -36.62
CA VAL A 139 18.51 6.81 -36.63
C VAL A 139 18.21 6.23 -38.02
N LEU A 140 17.19 6.76 -38.70
CA LEU A 140 16.75 6.31 -40.03
C LEU A 140 17.76 6.65 -41.15
N ASN A 141 18.84 7.37 -40.82
CA ASN A 141 19.87 7.87 -41.72
C ASN A 141 21.29 7.57 -41.20
N CYS A 142 21.49 6.47 -40.46
CA CYS A 142 22.82 6.03 -39.98
C CYS A 142 23.71 5.35 -41.04
N GLY A 143 23.29 5.32 -42.31
CA GLY A 143 24.09 4.76 -43.40
C GLY A 143 23.94 3.26 -43.58
N SER A 144 25.05 2.57 -43.87
CA SER A 144 25.08 1.14 -44.20
C SER A 144 25.87 0.32 -43.17
N ALA A 145 25.20 -0.64 -42.51
CA ALA A 145 25.82 -1.57 -41.57
C ALA A 145 26.53 -2.75 -42.25
N GLN A 146 27.59 -3.26 -41.63
CA GLN A 146 28.18 -4.54 -42.00
C GLN A 146 27.33 -5.68 -41.42
N ARG A 147 26.97 -6.67 -42.24
CA ARG A 147 26.06 -7.79 -41.87
C ARG A 147 26.80 -9.08 -41.46
N ARG A 148 28.04 -8.95 -40.99
CA ARG A 148 28.85 -9.99 -40.36
C ARG A 148 28.88 -9.73 -38.87
N ILE A 149 28.59 -10.71 -38.02
CA ILE A 149 28.55 -10.45 -36.57
C ILE A 149 29.95 -10.29 -35.97
N ASP A 150 30.96 -10.89 -36.60
CA ASP A 150 32.37 -10.83 -36.19
C ASP A 150 33.07 -9.47 -36.45
N THR A 151 32.35 -8.49 -37.02
CA THR A 151 32.85 -7.12 -37.19
C THR A 151 32.51 -6.19 -36.02
N TYR A 152 31.60 -6.62 -35.14
CA TYR A 152 31.22 -5.91 -33.90
C TYR A 152 32.03 -6.47 -32.72
N ARG A 153 32.47 -5.59 -31.80
CA ARG A 153 33.34 -5.90 -30.65
C ARG A 153 32.83 -5.40 -29.29
N TYR A 154 31.86 -4.51 -29.28
CA TYR A 154 31.23 -4.00 -28.05
C TYR A 154 29.79 -4.52 -27.92
N TRP A 155 29.15 -4.77 -29.06
CA TRP A 155 27.77 -5.24 -29.15
C TRP A 155 27.66 -6.72 -29.60
N HIS A 156 28.77 -7.46 -29.65
CA HIS A 156 28.82 -8.81 -30.25
C HIS A 156 27.83 -9.78 -29.60
N ASP A 157 27.97 -10.05 -28.30
CA ASP A 157 27.15 -11.04 -27.60
C ASP A 157 25.66 -10.66 -27.60
N ARG A 158 25.36 -9.36 -27.51
CA ARG A 158 23.98 -8.84 -27.57
C ARG A 158 23.35 -9.05 -28.95
N LEU A 159 24.13 -8.87 -30.03
CA LEU A 159 23.69 -9.21 -31.39
C LEU A 159 23.56 -10.73 -31.60
N VAL A 160 24.34 -11.56 -30.89
CA VAL A 160 24.23 -13.03 -30.93
C VAL A 160 22.92 -13.45 -30.27
N ILE A 161 22.66 -13.04 -29.03
CA ILE A 161 21.41 -13.33 -28.29
C ILE A 161 20.18 -12.86 -29.08
N LEU A 162 20.17 -11.61 -29.57
CA LEU A 162 19.06 -11.10 -30.37
C LEU A 162 18.90 -11.84 -31.71
N LYS A 163 19.98 -12.41 -32.27
CA LYS A 163 19.91 -13.24 -33.47
C LYS A 163 19.38 -14.64 -33.18
N GLU A 164 19.82 -15.27 -32.10
CA GLU A 164 19.39 -16.62 -31.73
C GLU A 164 17.88 -16.61 -31.42
N GLU A 165 17.41 -15.66 -30.60
CA GLU A 165 15.97 -15.48 -30.35
C GLU A 165 15.19 -15.10 -31.64
N PHE A 166 15.76 -14.29 -32.53
CA PHE A 166 15.12 -13.97 -33.82
C PHE A 166 15.07 -15.16 -34.79
N ASP A 167 16.03 -16.07 -34.75
CA ASP A 167 16.04 -17.28 -35.59
C ASP A 167 15.12 -18.38 -35.00
N GLU A 168 15.09 -18.57 -33.68
CA GLU A 168 14.30 -19.62 -33.00
C GLU A 168 12.82 -19.28 -32.79
N SER A 169 12.49 -18.00 -32.67
CA SER A 169 11.11 -17.51 -32.46
C SER A 169 10.12 -18.04 -33.51
N ARG A 170 9.04 -18.68 -33.06
CA ARG A 170 7.98 -19.21 -33.94
C ARG A 170 6.78 -18.24 -34.00
N PRO A 171 6.17 -18.02 -35.18
CA PRO A 171 5.02 -17.12 -35.32
C PRO A 171 3.79 -17.68 -34.56
N SER A 172 3.26 -16.92 -33.60
CA SER A 172 2.12 -17.32 -32.76
C SER A 172 0.77 -16.82 -33.29
N THR A 173 0.77 -15.81 -34.17
CA THR A 173 -0.44 -15.25 -34.79
C THR A 173 -0.52 -15.51 -36.29
N LEU A 174 -1.74 -15.56 -36.84
CA LEU A 174 -1.95 -15.68 -38.30
C LEU A 174 -1.26 -14.57 -39.10
N SER A 175 -1.12 -13.36 -38.54
CA SER A 175 -0.43 -12.26 -39.21
C SER A 175 1.09 -12.46 -39.24
N GLN A 176 1.70 -12.90 -38.13
CA GLN A 176 3.11 -13.30 -38.13
C GLN A 176 3.34 -14.47 -39.08
N TRP A 177 2.49 -15.51 -39.04
CA TRP A 177 2.61 -16.69 -39.91
C TRP A 177 2.46 -16.34 -41.40
N TRP A 178 1.65 -15.33 -41.74
CA TRP A 178 1.57 -14.78 -43.10
C TRP A 178 2.81 -13.97 -43.52
N ASN A 179 3.40 -13.22 -42.58
CA ASN A 179 4.59 -12.40 -42.80
C ASN A 179 5.89 -13.22 -42.78
N ASP A 180 5.92 -14.37 -42.11
CA ASP A 180 7.10 -15.20 -41.98
C ASP A 180 7.47 -15.86 -43.30
N ARG A 181 8.71 -15.64 -43.72
CA ARG A 181 9.31 -16.19 -44.95
C ARG A 181 10.64 -16.90 -44.68
N ARG A 182 11.02 -17.09 -43.42
CA ARG A 182 12.26 -17.77 -43.01
C ARG A 182 12.27 -19.22 -43.53
N GLU A 183 11.13 -19.91 -43.44
CA GLU A 183 10.93 -21.26 -44.00
C GLU A 183 9.86 -21.29 -45.12
N GLY A 184 10.20 -20.72 -46.28
CA GLY A 184 9.27 -20.62 -47.41
C GLY A 184 8.67 -21.95 -47.89
N THR A 185 9.39 -23.07 -47.78
CA THR A 185 8.90 -24.42 -48.14
C THR A 185 7.74 -24.89 -47.25
N GLN A 186 7.82 -24.68 -45.93
CA GLN A 186 6.69 -24.98 -45.04
C GLN A 186 5.48 -24.10 -45.38
N TRP A 187 5.73 -22.81 -45.64
CA TRP A 187 4.69 -21.83 -45.97
C TRP A 187 3.88 -22.22 -47.20
N TYR A 188 4.53 -22.59 -48.31
CA TYR A 188 3.83 -23.06 -49.51
C TYR A 188 3.06 -24.38 -49.28
N THR A 189 3.64 -25.30 -48.50
CA THR A 189 3.05 -26.63 -48.26
C THR A 189 1.70 -26.53 -47.54
N LEU A 190 1.56 -25.63 -46.55
CA LEU A 190 0.28 -25.44 -45.86
C LEU A 190 -0.82 -24.90 -46.79
N TRP A 191 -0.52 -23.93 -47.66
CA TRP A 191 -1.54 -23.38 -48.56
C TRP A 191 -2.01 -24.38 -49.62
N VAL A 192 -1.10 -25.24 -50.11
CA VAL A 192 -1.48 -26.37 -50.97
C VAL A 192 -2.39 -27.35 -50.22
N ALA A 193 -2.07 -27.67 -48.95
CA ALA A 193 -2.90 -28.55 -48.12
C ALA A 193 -4.30 -27.97 -47.82
N ILE A 194 -4.40 -26.67 -47.52
CA ILE A 194 -5.67 -25.96 -47.28
C ILE A 194 -6.53 -25.97 -48.56
N ALA A 195 -5.93 -25.65 -49.72
CA ALA A 195 -6.64 -25.67 -51.00
C ALA A 195 -7.18 -27.06 -51.36
N LEU A 196 -6.38 -28.12 -51.13
CA LEU A 196 -6.81 -29.50 -51.34
C LEU A 196 -7.93 -29.91 -50.36
N THR A 197 -7.82 -29.56 -49.07
CA THR A 197 -8.86 -29.87 -48.07
C THR A 197 -10.20 -29.23 -48.42
N LEU A 198 -10.20 -27.97 -48.85
CA LEU A 198 -11.42 -27.27 -49.28
C LEU A 198 -12.02 -27.90 -50.55
N LEU A 199 -11.18 -28.30 -51.51
CA LEU A 199 -11.61 -28.98 -52.74
C LEU A 199 -12.26 -30.34 -52.43
N PHE A 200 -11.64 -31.17 -51.58
CA PHE A 200 -12.20 -32.47 -51.20
C PHE A 200 -13.47 -32.33 -50.34
N GLY A 201 -13.55 -31.34 -49.45
CA GLY A 201 -14.76 -31.03 -48.69
C GLY A 201 -15.94 -30.67 -49.60
N LEU A 202 -15.71 -29.83 -50.61
CA LEU A 202 -16.73 -29.48 -51.61
C LEU A 202 -17.20 -30.71 -52.41
N ILE A 203 -16.28 -31.57 -52.83
CA ILE A 203 -16.62 -32.84 -53.52
C ILE A 203 -17.47 -33.74 -52.61
N GLN A 204 -17.12 -33.86 -51.32
CA GLN A 204 -17.89 -34.65 -50.36
C GLN A 204 -19.31 -34.08 -50.13
N SER A 205 -19.47 -32.75 -50.02
CA SER A 205 -20.81 -32.13 -49.93
C SER A 205 -21.66 -32.41 -51.17
N ILE A 206 -21.08 -32.34 -52.38
CA ILE A 206 -21.79 -32.65 -53.63
C ILE A 206 -22.21 -34.13 -53.66
N VAL A 207 -21.31 -35.06 -53.30
CA VAL A 207 -21.63 -36.49 -53.23
C VAL A 207 -22.71 -36.78 -52.18
N GLY A 208 -22.66 -36.13 -51.02
CA GLY A 208 -23.69 -36.23 -49.98
C GLY A 208 -25.06 -35.76 -50.46
N ALA A 209 -25.11 -34.61 -51.15
CA ALA A 209 -26.35 -34.11 -51.77
C ALA A 209 -26.91 -35.07 -52.83
N MET A 210 -26.05 -35.68 -53.66
CA MET A 210 -26.45 -36.69 -54.64
C MET A 210 -26.95 -38.00 -54.00
N GLN A 211 -26.38 -38.39 -52.85
CA GLN A 211 -26.87 -39.54 -52.07
C GLN A 211 -28.24 -39.25 -51.44
N LEU A 212 -28.42 -38.06 -50.85
CA LEU A 212 -29.70 -37.61 -50.31
C LEU A 212 -30.80 -37.56 -51.38
N TYR A 213 -30.49 -37.04 -52.57
CA TYR A 213 -31.39 -37.04 -53.72
C TYR A 213 -31.80 -38.46 -54.16
N LYS A 214 -30.85 -39.41 -54.20
CA LYS A 214 -31.15 -40.82 -54.48
C LYS A 214 -32.01 -41.49 -53.41
N ALA A 215 -31.87 -41.11 -52.14
CA ALA A 215 -32.71 -41.61 -51.06
C ALA A 215 -34.15 -41.07 -51.13
N TYR A 216 -34.36 -39.86 -51.66
CA TYR A 216 -35.67 -39.23 -51.80
C TYR A 216 -36.51 -39.75 -52.98
N TYR A 217 -35.89 -40.37 -53.98
CA TYR A 217 -36.57 -40.93 -55.16
C TYR A 217 -36.27 -42.44 -55.37
N PRO A 218 -36.67 -43.32 -54.43
CA PRO A 218 -36.45 -44.76 -54.56
C PRO A 218 -37.34 -45.35 -55.66
N LYS A 219 -36.72 -46.11 -56.59
CA LYS A 219 -37.46 -46.97 -57.54
C LYS A 219 -37.98 -48.22 -56.81
N PRO A 220 -39.17 -48.74 -57.14
CA PRO A 220 -39.73 -49.91 -56.49
C PRO A 220 -38.85 -51.15 -56.66
N ALA A 221 -38.72 -51.93 -55.58
CA ALA A 221 -37.76 -53.02 -55.47
C ALA A 221 -38.22 -54.32 -56.14
N ARG A 222 -37.26 -55.20 -56.48
CA ARG A 222 -37.50 -56.64 -56.70
C ARG A 222 -37.18 -57.42 -55.43
N VAL A 223 -38.06 -58.34 -55.08
CA VAL A 223 -37.90 -59.28 -53.95
C VAL A 223 -37.08 -60.49 -54.41
N ILE A 224 -36.09 -60.90 -53.60
CA ILE A 224 -35.45 -62.22 -53.61
C ILE A 224 -35.19 -62.60 -52.13
N ASP A 225 -35.23 -63.90 -51.83
CA ASP A 225 -35.50 -64.46 -50.49
C ASP A 225 -34.39 -64.41 -49.43
N LEU A 226 -34.83 -64.60 -48.19
CA LEU A 226 -34.03 -64.88 -46.99
C LEU A 226 -33.87 -66.40 -46.75
N PRO A 227 -32.74 -66.83 -46.17
CA PRO A 227 -32.70 -67.92 -45.20
C PRO A 227 -32.34 -67.42 -43.80
N SER A 228 -32.68 -68.17 -42.74
CA SER A 228 -32.57 -67.71 -41.35
C SER A 228 -31.91 -68.70 -40.39
N ARG A 229 -31.09 -68.17 -39.45
CA ARG A 229 -30.49 -68.81 -38.24
C ARG A 229 -29.54 -70.00 -38.54
N ARG A 230 -28.32 -70.05 -37.98
CA ARG A 230 -28.03 -70.14 -36.53
C ARG A 230 -26.60 -69.71 -36.15
N ASP A 231 -26.49 -69.14 -34.95
CA ASP A 231 -25.48 -69.33 -33.88
C ASP A 231 -23.96 -69.00 -34.06
N CYS A 232 -23.37 -68.60 -32.91
CA CYS A 232 -21.95 -68.68 -32.48
C CYS A 232 -20.91 -67.57 -32.86
N LEU A 233 -20.75 -66.62 -31.94
CA LEU A 233 -19.53 -66.24 -31.17
C LEU A 233 -18.11 -66.14 -31.81
N VAL A 234 -17.33 -65.22 -31.20
CA VAL A 234 -15.85 -65.04 -31.21
C VAL A 234 -15.15 -64.48 -32.47
N LYS A 235 -14.61 -63.25 -32.39
CA LYS A 235 -13.15 -62.99 -32.39
C LYS A 235 -12.75 -61.52 -32.21
N GLN A 236 -11.63 -61.30 -31.52
CA GLN A 236 -10.90 -60.04 -31.34
C GLN A 236 -9.40 -60.36 -31.13
N MET A 237 -8.51 -59.37 -31.21
CA MET A 237 -7.02 -59.49 -31.15
C MET A 237 -6.44 -60.21 -32.40
N VAL A 238 -5.14 -60.12 -32.76
CA VAL A 238 -3.87 -59.99 -32.02
C VAL A 238 -2.81 -59.27 -32.90
N TYR A 239 -1.87 -58.48 -32.34
CA TYR A 239 -0.39 -58.64 -32.50
C TYR A 239 0.50 -57.51 -31.95
N ILE A 240 1.54 -57.89 -31.19
CA ILE A 240 2.99 -57.52 -31.26
C ILE A 240 3.70 -58.09 -29.98
N LYS A 241 4.99 -58.47 -30.04
CA LYS A 241 5.69 -59.19 -28.95
C LYS A 241 7.24 -59.07 -28.99
N ALA A 242 7.89 -59.14 -27.80
CA ALA A 242 9.34 -59.38 -27.52
C ALA A 242 10.34 -58.23 -27.86
N SER A 243 11.57 -58.10 -27.32
CA SER A 243 12.30 -58.50 -26.07
C SER A 243 13.66 -57.70 -26.05
N ALA A 244 14.73 -57.86 -25.22
CA ALA A 244 15.17 -58.85 -24.23
C ALA A 244 16.30 -58.33 -23.26
N ILE A 245 16.46 -59.00 -22.10
CA ILE A 245 17.71 -59.33 -21.36
C ILE A 245 18.66 -58.24 -20.75
N VAL A 246 18.67 -58.22 -19.41
CA VAL A 246 19.76 -58.17 -18.39
C VAL A 246 21.21 -57.76 -18.75
N GLY A 247 21.81 -56.90 -17.90
CA GLY A 247 23.26 -56.81 -17.63
C GLY A 247 23.55 -56.15 -16.26
N SER A 248 24.58 -56.56 -15.52
CA SER A 248 24.87 -56.10 -14.13
C SER A 248 26.36 -55.77 -13.89
N GLY A 249 26.67 -54.89 -12.92
CA GLY A 249 28.06 -54.56 -12.60
C GLY A 249 28.32 -53.66 -11.37
N VAL A 250 28.96 -54.25 -10.34
CA VAL A 250 29.92 -53.68 -9.36
C VAL A 250 29.57 -52.38 -8.59
N GLY A 251 29.53 -52.45 -7.25
CA GLY A 251 29.28 -51.30 -6.35
C GLY A 251 29.70 -51.52 -4.89
N ILE A 252 31.01 -51.67 -4.66
CA ILE A 252 31.74 -51.98 -3.41
C ILE A 252 31.26 -51.24 -2.12
N TYR A 253 31.30 -51.94 -0.98
CA TYR A 253 31.08 -51.41 0.39
C TYR A 253 31.91 -50.17 0.75
N LYS A 254 31.32 -49.24 1.51
CA LYS A 254 32.04 -48.38 2.47
C LYS A 254 31.29 -48.32 3.80
N GLN A 255 32.05 -48.31 4.90
CA GLN A 255 31.56 -48.13 6.26
C GLN A 255 31.17 -46.66 6.52
N PRO A 256 30.24 -46.37 7.43
CA PRO A 256 30.15 -45.04 8.03
C PRO A 256 31.41 -44.79 8.90
N LEU A 257 32.02 -43.62 8.79
CA LEU A 257 33.03 -43.19 9.76
C LEU A 257 32.34 -42.82 11.09
N PRO A 258 32.97 -43.08 12.24
CA PRO A 258 32.48 -42.56 13.51
C PRO A 258 32.63 -41.02 13.52
N LEU A 259 31.52 -40.32 13.77
CA LEU A 259 31.56 -38.91 14.14
C LEU A 259 32.28 -38.79 15.48
N THR A 260 33.23 -37.85 15.59
CA THR A 260 33.92 -37.59 16.86
C THR A 260 32.99 -36.82 17.82
N PRO A 261 33.22 -36.87 19.14
CA PRO A 261 32.35 -36.18 20.12
C PRO A 261 32.18 -34.69 19.83
N LEU A 262 33.25 -34.04 19.34
CA LEU A 262 33.26 -32.62 18.98
C LEU A 262 32.19 -32.25 17.95
N THR A 263 31.83 -33.16 17.03
CA THR A 263 30.76 -32.89 16.05
C THR A 263 29.38 -32.92 16.70
N LEU A 264 29.16 -33.80 17.69
CA LEU A 264 27.88 -33.86 18.40
C LEU A 264 27.63 -32.59 19.22
N ASP A 265 28.64 -32.09 19.94
CA ASP A 265 28.52 -30.85 20.71
C ASP A 265 28.25 -29.63 19.81
N ILE A 266 28.85 -29.58 18.60
CA ILE A 266 28.56 -28.53 17.61
C ILE A 266 27.11 -28.65 17.10
N PHE A 267 26.61 -29.84 16.80
CA PHE A 267 25.21 -29.99 16.38
C PHE A 267 24.22 -29.62 17.52
N PHE A 268 24.46 -30.07 18.75
CA PHE A 268 23.63 -29.69 19.91
C PHE A 268 23.65 -28.19 20.22
N THR A 269 24.81 -27.52 20.05
CA THR A 269 24.92 -26.06 20.23
C THR A 269 24.45 -25.25 19.03
N MET A 270 24.21 -25.86 17.87
CA MET A 270 23.52 -25.20 16.75
C MET A 270 21.99 -25.25 16.88
N GLU A 271 21.41 -26.32 17.44
CA GLU A 271 19.96 -26.40 17.66
C GLU A 271 19.46 -25.33 18.65
N THR A 272 20.24 -25.01 19.69
CA THR A 272 19.90 -23.96 20.68
C THR A 272 20.01 -22.53 20.15
N ASN A 273 20.75 -22.34 19.06
CA ASN A 273 21.05 -21.04 18.44
C ASN A 273 20.15 -20.69 17.24
N THR A 274 19.10 -21.48 16.97
CA THR A 274 18.14 -21.21 15.87
C THR A 274 16.68 -21.23 16.33
N THR A 275 15.83 -20.51 15.60
CA THR A 275 14.36 -20.44 15.78
C THR A 275 13.72 -20.57 14.39
N THR A 276 12.41 -20.80 14.25
CA THR A 276 11.79 -20.79 12.91
C THR A 276 11.65 -19.35 12.37
N LEU A 277 11.57 -19.18 11.05
CA LEU A 277 11.38 -17.86 10.45
C LEU A 277 10.07 -17.19 10.91
N ALA A 278 9.00 -17.98 11.08
CA ALA A 278 7.74 -17.50 11.65
C ALA A 278 7.88 -17.01 13.10
N GLU A 279 8.57 -17.79 13.96
CA GLU A 279 8.90 -17.35 15.31
C GLU A 279 9.74 -16.07 15.31
N TYR A 280 10.72 -15.94 14.40
CA TYR A 280 11.56 -14.74 14.30
C TYR A 280 10.72 -13.51 13.99
N LEU A 281 9.88 -13.58 12.96
CA LEU A 281 8.98 -12.50 12.55
C LEU A 281 8.06 -12.07 13.70
N PHE A 282 7.38 -13.02 14.33
CA PHE A 282 6.44 -12.70 15.40
C PHE A 282 7.12 -12.26 16.70
N LYS A 283 8.27 -12.84 17.08
CA LYS A 283 9.05 -12.35 18.23
C LYS A 283 9.58 -10.93 17.99
N ARG A 284 9.95 -10.55 16.76
CA ARG A 284 10.27 -9.15 16.42
C ARG A 284 9.05 -8.24 16.55
N VAL A 285 7.91 -8.61 16.00
CA VAL A 285 6.65 -7.85 16.13
C VAL A 285 6.26 -7.65 17.61
N HIS A 286 6.42 -8.68 18.44
CA HIS A 286 6.18 -8.60 19.87
C HIS A 286 7.22 -7.72 20.63
N GLN A 287 8.50 -7.80 20.27
CA GLN A 287 9.55 -6.94 20.85
C GLN A 287 9.32 -5.43 20.62
N LEU A 288 8.58 -5.08 19.56
CA LEU A 288 8.16 -3.70 19.27
C LEU A 288 6.91 -3.27 20.04
N GLY A 289 6.34 -4.13 20.89
CA GLY A 289 5.23 -3.80 21.78
C GLY A 289 3.85 -4.21 21.28
N VAL A 290 3.74 -4.96 20.17
CA VAL A 290 2.47 -5.56 19.74
C VAL A 290 2.12 -6.75 20.65
N ASP A 291 0.86 -6.84 21.08
CA ASP A 291 0.34 -7.94 21.90
C ASP A 291 -0.84 -8.67 21.23
N SER A 292 -1.56 -7.98 20.35
CA SER A 292 -2.67 -8.51 19.56
C SER A 292 -2.40 -8.30 18.06
N ILE A 293 -2.62 -9.34 17.26
CA ILE A 293 -2.49 -9.32 15.80
C ILE A 293 -3.85 -9.56 15.17
N PHE A 294 -4.19 -8.75 14.18
CA PHE A 294 -5.47 -8.81 13.46
C PHE A 294 -5.31 -9.57 12.15
N GLY A 295 -6.38 -10.11 11.60
CA GLY A 295 -6.33 -10.77 10.29
C GLY A 295 -7.41 -11.80 10.06
N LEU A 296 -7.27 -12.55 8.96
CA LEU A 296 -8.11 -13.70 8.63
C LEU A 296 -7.25 -14.94 8.29
N PRO A 297 -7.72 -16.15 8.64
CA PRO A 297 -7.09 -17.39 8.22
C PRO A 297 -7.36 -17.69 6.74
N GLY A 298 -6.32 -18.08 6.02
CA GLY A 298 -6.39 -18.62 4.67
C GLY A 298 -5.29 -19.65 4.45
N ASP A 299 -5.44 -20.52 3.45
CA ASP A 299 -4.60 -21.69 3.23
C ASP A 299 -3.09 -21.39 3.19
N TYR A 300 -2.67 -20.29 2.57
CA TYR A 300 -1.28 -19.85 2.53
C TYR A 300 -0.74 -19.25 3.83
N ASN A 301 -1.58 -18.98 4.84
CA ASN A 301 -1.18 -18.45 6.14
C ASN A 301 -1.47 -19.35 7.36
N LEU A 302 -2.19 -20.48 7.22
CA LEU A 302 -2.54 -21.34 8.36
C LEU A 302 -1.31 -21.77 9.18
N GLN A 303 -0.28 -22.32 8.52
CA GLN A 303 0.96 -22.75 9.19
C GLN A 303 1.75 -21.59 9.80
N LEU A 304 1.53 -20.35 9.33
CA LEU A 304 2.11 -19.16 9.94
C LEU A 304 1.35 -18.80 11.22
N LEU A 305 0.02 -18.86 11.21
CA LEU A 305 -0.83 -18.53 12.36
C LEU A 305 -0.58 -19.44 13.58
N ASP A 306 -0.17 -20.69 13.36
CA ASP A 306 0.27 -21.61 14.43
C ASP A 306 1.37 -21.02 15.33
N TYR A 307 2.20 -20.10 14.82
CA TYR A 307 3.30 -19.47 15.55
C TYR A 307 2.92 -18.18 16.30
N VAL A 308 1.69 -17.67 16.18
CA VAL A 308 1.26 -16.44 16.85
C VAL A 308 1.27 -16.60 18.38
N ALA A 309 0.54 -17.58 18.91
CA ALA A 309 0.46 -17.83 20.36
C ALA A 309 1.81 -18.30 20.98
N PRO A 310 2.60 -19.19 20.35
CA PRO A 310 3.97 -19.50 20.80
C PRO A 310 4.92 -18.30 20.83
N SER A 311 4.63 -17.23 20.08
CA SER A 311 5.41 -15.98 20.08
C SER A 311 4.87 -14.93 21.05
N HIS A 312 4.04 -15.35 22.02
CA HIS A 312 3.38 -14.51 23.03
C HIS A 312 2.41 -13.45 22.50
N LEU A 313 2.01 -13.55 21.24
CA LEU A 313 1.02 -12.69 20.59
C LEU A 313 -0.36 -13.34 20.62
N ARG A 314 -1.40 -12.50 20.60
CA ARG A 314 -2.80 -12.94 20.61
C ARG A 314 -3.44 -12.75 19.25
N TRP A 315 -4.06 -13.81 18.72
CA TRP A 315 -4.88 -13.70 17.53
C TRP A 315 -6.19 -12.95 17.82
N VAL A 316 -6.53 -11.99 16.97
CA VAL A 316 -7.80 -11.25 16.95
C VAL A 316 -8.34 -11.32 15.53
N GLY A 317 -8.94 -12.46 15.19
CA GLY A 317 -9.58 -12.67 13.89
C GLY A 317 -10.75 -11.70 13.69
N SER A 318 -10.78 -11.04 12.53
CA SER A 318 -11.86 -10.12 12.12
C SER A 318 -12.76 -10.77 11.06
N SER A 319 -13.84 -10.08 10.69
CA SER A 319 -14.85 -10.61 9.75
C SER A 319 -14.42 -10.54 8.28
N ASN A 320 -13.56 -9.57 7.92
CA ASN A 320 -12.91 -9.44 6.62
C ASN A 320 -11.58 -8.65 6.76
N GLU A 321 -10.73 -8.70 5.73
CA GLU A 321 -9.37 -8.16 5.79
C GLU A 321 -9.33 -6.62 5.75
N LEU A 322 -10.34 -5.96 5.17
CA LEU A 322 -10.51 -4.51 5.24
C LEU A 322 -10.65 -4.07 6.71
N ASN A 323 -11.57 -4.71 7.42
CA ASN A 323 -11.82 -4.49 8.84
C ASN A 323 -10.57 -4.83 9.67
N ALA A 324 -9.91 -5.95 9.38
CA ALA A 324 -8.70 -6.35 10.06
C ALA A 324 -7.58 -5.30 9.93
N GLY A 325 -7.40 -4.73 8.73
CA GLY A 325 -6.42 -3.68 8.49
C GLY A 325 -6.77 -2.37 9.21
N TYR A 326 -8.04 -1.98 9.22
CA TYR A 326 -8.51 -0.82 9.98
C TYR A 326 -8.38 -1.02 11.51
N ALA A 327 -8.54 -2.24 12.01
CA ALA A 327 -8.26 -2.57 13.40
C ALA A 327 -6.76 -2.54 13.72
N ALA A 328 -5.91 -3.03 12.81
CA ALA A 328 -4.45 -2.91 12.95
C ALA A 328 -3.98 -1.43 12.95
N ASP A 329 -4.58 -0.57 12.13
CA ASP A 329 -4.38 0.89 12.16
C ASP A 329 -4.80 1.50 13.51
N GLY A 330 -6.02 1.24 13.97
CA GLY A 330 -6.52 1.77 15.26
C GLY A 330 -5.68 1.31 16.45
N TYR A 331 -5.20 0.06 16.42
CA TYR A 331 -4.26 -0.47 17.41
C TYR A 331 -2.90 0.27 17.36
N ALA A 332 -2.38 0.52 16.15
CA ALA A 332 -1.11 1.23 15.95
C ALA A 332 -1.13 2.67 16.48
N ARG A 333 -2.29 3.35 16.46
CA ARG A 333 -2.45 4.71 17.02
C ARG A 333 -2.32 4.78 18.54
N ILE A 334 -2.55 3.67 19.25
CA ILE A 334 -2.40 3.56 20.71
C ILE A 334 -1.08 2.89 21.11
N LYS A 335 -0.71 1.77 20.47
CA LYS A 335 0.52 1.02 20.83
C LYS A 335 1.79 1.50 20.12
N GLY A 336 1.68 2.42 19.16
CA GLY A 336 2.80 2.90 18.35
C GLY A 336 3.23 1.99 17.20
N ILE A 337 2.63 0.80 17.08
CA ILE A 337 2.73 -0.15 15.96
C ILE A 337 1.58 -1.16 16.02
N GLY A 338 1.11 -1.62 14.86
CA GLY A 338 0.10 -2.66 14.72
C GLY A 338 0.51 -3.69 13.65
N ALA A 339 -0.14 -4.86 13.66
CA ALA A 339 0.15 -5.93 12.70
C ALA A 339 -1.14 -6.60 12.19
N LEU A 340 -1.11 -6.91 10.89
CA LEU A 340 -2.17 -7.54 10.12
C LEU A 340 -1.61 -8.81 9.46
N VAL A 341 -2.34 -9.93 9.49
CA VAL A 341 -2.03 -11.15 8.73
C VAL A 341 -3.16 -11.44 7.73
N THR A 342 -2.83 -11.58 6.45
CA THR A 342 -3.77 -11.92 5.37
C THR A 342 -3.30 -13.14 4.57
N THR A 343 -4.16 -13.66 3.70
CA THR A 343 -3.78 -14.62 2.66
C THR A 343 -3.51 -13.92 1.34
N PHE A 344 -2.65 -14.52 0.53
CA PHE A 344 -2.22 -14.03 -0.78
C PHE A 344 -3.38 -13.64 -1.70
N GLY A 345 -3.22 -12.55 -2.45
CA GLY A 345 -4.18 -12.08 -3.44
C GLY A 345 -5.48 -11.58 -2.83
N VAL A 346 -6.43 -12.49 -2.55
CA VAL A 346 -7.80 -12.11 -2.13
C VAL A 346 -7.84 -11.37 -0.80
N GLY A 347 -7.01 -11.77 0.17
CA GLY A 347 -6.98 -11.13 1.49
C GLY A 347 -6.19 -9.82 1.44
N GLU A 348 -4.99 -9.84 0.85
CA GLU A 348 -4.14 -8.65 0.79
C GLU A 348 -4.72 -7.52 -0.08
N LEU A 349 -5.49 -7.85 -1.13
CA LEU A 349 -6.25 -6.85 -1.91
C LEU A 349 -7.51 -6.38 -1.18
N SER A 350 -8.16 -7.21 -0.37
CA SER A 350 -9.28 -6.76 0.47
C SER A 350 -8.84 -5.79 1.57
N ALA A 351 -7.62 -5.96 2.10
CA ALA A 351 -6.98 -5.03 3.02
C ALA A 351 -6.48 -3.71 2.39
N ILE A 352 -6.41 -3.61 1.06
CA ILE A 352 -5.61 -2.57 0.38
C ILE A 352 -6.06 -1.13 0.73
N ASN A 353 -7.36 -0.90 0.89
CA ASN A 353 -7.93 0.39 1.29
C ASN A 353 -7.55 0.77 2.75
N ALA A 354 -7.45 -0.21 3.65
CA ALA A 354 -7.00 0.02 5.02
C ALA A 354 -5.50 0.33 5.09
N ILE A 355 -4.67 -0.34 4.27
CA ILE A 355 -3.25 -0.04 4.15
C ILE A 355 -3.04 1.36 3.53
N ALA A 356 -3.82 1.74 2.53
CA ALA A 356 -3.79 3.09 1.96
C ALA A 356 -4.15 4.17 3.01
N GLY A 357 -5.20 3.94 3.80
CA GLY A 357 -5.57 4.83 4.90
C GLY A 357 -4.49 4.96 5.97
N ALA A 358 -3.90 3.84 6.39
CA ALA A 358 -2.79 3.84 7.33
C ALA A 358 -1.54 4.58 6.79
N TYR A 359 -1.28 4.53 5.48
CA TYR A 359 -0.20 5.30 4.84
C TYR A 359 -0.48 6.81 4.82
N ALA A 360 -1.71 7.21 4.50
CA ALA A 360 -2.13 8.61 4.47
C ALA A 360 -2.14 9.25 5.87
N GLU A 361 -2.66 8.53 6.87
CA GLU A 361 -2.93 9.01 8.23
C GLU A 361 -1.79 8.72 9.24
N ARG A 362 -0.61 8.29 8.75
CA ARG A 362 0.59 7.97 9.56
C ARG A 362 0.37 6.90 10.62
N ALA A 363 -0.15 5.73 10.23
CA ALA A 363 -0.23 4.56 11.10
C ALA A 363 0.83 3.49 10.71
N PRO A 364 1.73 3.12 11.62
CA PRO A 364 2.72 2.07 11.40
C PRO A 364 2.07 0.68 11.50
N VAL A 365 1.68 0.12 10.35
CA VAL A 365 1.02 -1.19 10.23
C VAL A 365 1.90 -2.19 9.47
N VAL A 366 2.21 -3.32 10.09
CA VAL A 366 2.95 -4.42 9.45
C VAL A 366 1.95 -5.37 8.78
N HIS A 367 1.86 -5.33 7.46
CA HIS A 367 1.04 -6.24 6.65
C HIS A 367 1.83 -7.50 6.31
N ILE A 368 1.54 -8.58 7.02
CA ILE A 368 2.16 -9.90 6.81
C ILE A 368 1.24 -10.70 5.88
N VAL A 369 1.79 -11.25 4.80
CA VAL A 369 1.03 -12.03 3.81
C VAL A 369 1.63 -13.42 3.72
N GLY A 370 0.83 -14.45 4.03
CA GLY A 370 1.21 -15.84 3.73
C GLY A 370 1.05 -16.10 2.23
N THR A 371 2.10 -16.58 1.55
CA THR A 371 2.12 -16.75 0.09
C THR A 371 2.35 -18.20 -0.35
N PRO A 372 2.01 -18.56 -1.61
CA PRO A 372 2.27 -19.88 -2.17
C PRO A 372 3.73 -20.31 -2.06
N VAL A 373 3.99 -21.63 -2.04
CA VAL A 373 5.36 -22.16 -1.96
C VAL A 373 6.23 -21.68 -3.12
N ARG A 374 7.52 -21.43 -2.87
CA ARG A 374 8.46 -20.85 -3.86
C ARG A 374 8.47 -21.60 -5.18
N GLN A 375 8.46 -22.94 -5.15
CA GLN A 375 8.39 -23.79 -6.34
C GLN A 375 7.19 -23.45 -7.26
N SER A 376 6.03 -23.10 -6.72
CA SER A 376 4.86 -22.69 -7.52
C SER A 376 5.07 -21.32 -8.16
N GLN A 377 5.71 -20.38 -7.45
CA GLN A 377 6.05 -19.06 -7.97
C GLN A 377 7.08 -19.17 -9.10
N GLU A 378 8.17 -19.91 -8.86
CA GLU A 378 9.28 -20.15 -9.79
C GLU A 378 8.83 -20.88 -11.08
N SER A 379 7.93 -21.85 -10.94
CA SER A 379 7.36 -22.58 -12.10
C SER A 379 6.21 -21.84 -12.80
N ARG A 380 5.89 -20.60 -12.38
CA ARG A 380 4.75 -19.80 -12.89
C ARG A 380 3.43 -20.58 -12.85
N ALA A 381 3.21 -21.37 -11.80
CA ALA A 381 2.08 -22.28 -11.73
C ALA A 381 0.72 -21.55 -11.76
N LEU A 382 -0.27 -22.19 -12.36
CA LEU A 382 -1.63 -21.65 -12.46
C LEU A 382 -2.46 -22.16 -11.27
N ILE A 383 -2.57 -21.33 -10.23
CA ILE A 383 -3.20 -21.69 -8.95
C ILE A 383 -4.23 -20.66 -8.49
N HIS A 384 -5.07 -21.03 -7.53
CA HIS A 384 -6.09 -20.14 -6.95
C HIS A 384 -5.47 -18.94 -6.22
N HIS A 385 -6.29 -17.89 -6.02
CA HIS A 385 -5.86 -16.58 -5.51
C HIS A 385 -4.80 -15.85 -6.36
N THR A 386 -4.53 -16.29 -7.60
CA THR A 386 -3.78 -15.54 -8.62
C THR A 386 -4.72 -15.02 -9.73
N PHE A 387 -4.20 -14.21 -10.66
CA PHE A 387 -4.89 -13.89 -11.92
C PHE A 387 -4.77 -15.00 -12.98
N ASN A 388 -4.17 -16.14 -12.63
CA ASN A 388 -4.01 -17.31 -13.50
C ASN A 388 -3.18 -17.00 -14.79
N ASP A 389 -2.20 -16.11 -14.63
CA ASP A 389 -1.21 -15.61 -15.61
C ASP A 389 0.24 -16.04 -15.27
N GLY A 390 0.44 -16.61 -14.08
CA GLY A 390 1.75 -16.97 -13.54
C GLY A 390 2.55 -15.79 -12.96
N GLU A 391 1.94 -14.61 -12.77
CA GLU A 391 2.59 -13.41 -12.24
C GLU A 391 2.31 -13.20 -10.74
N TYR A 392 3.12 -13.84 -9.90
CA TYR A 392 2.94 -13.83 -8.45
C TYR A 392 3.20 -12.46 -7.80
N GLN A 393 4.00 -11.58 -8.43
CA GLN A 393 4.36 -10.26 -7.88
C GLN A 393 3.34 -9.16 -8.23
N ASN A 394 2.17 -9.49 -8.78
CA ASN A 394 1.12 -8.51 -9.08
C ASN A 394 0.67 -7.74 -7.83
N PHE A 395 0.52 -8.40 -6.68
CA PHE A 395 0.01 -7.78 -5.46
C PHE A 395 1.09 -6.97 -4.71
N ASP A 396 2.34 -7.41 -4.78
CA ASP A 396 3.53 -6.67 -4.34
C ASP A 396 3.58 -5.28 -5.01
N ARG A 397 3.48 -5.27 -6.35
CA ARG A 397 3.45 -4.06 -7.19
C ARG A 397 2.27 -3.15 -6.83
N MET A 398 1.08 -3.71 -6.62
CA MET A 398 -0.11 -2.93 -6.22
C MET A 398 0.04 -2.25 -4.84
N GLN A 399 0.78 -2.85 -3.91
CA GLN A 399 1.01 -2.27 -2.58
C GLN A 399 2.24 -1.34 -2.50
N GLU A 400 3.05 -1.20 -3.56
CA GLU A 400 4.26 -0.37 -3.57
C GLU A 400 3.95 1.10 -3.23
N HIS A 401 2.88 1.66 -3.78
CA HIS A 401 2.51 3.06 -3.60
C HIS A 401 1.88 3.40 -2.24
N ILE A 402 1.58 2.37 -1.41
CA ILE A 402 0.93 2.51 -0.10
C ILE A 402 1.72 1.83 1.03
N THR A 403 2.98 1.48 0.78
CA THR A 403 3.92 0.98 1.78
C THR A 403 5.24 1.74 1.70
N VAL A 404 5.97 1.87 2.80
CA VAL A 404 7.32 2.52 2.80
C VAL A 404 8.47 1.52 2.62
N ALA A 405 8.17 0.23 2.79
CA ALA A 405 9.09 -0.86 2.52
C ALA A 405 8.31 -2.17 2.31
N GLN A 406 8.89 -3.05 1.48
CA GLN A 406 8.45 -4.43 1.36
C GLN A 406 9.63 -5.40 1.51
N ALA A 407 9.33 -6.66 1.83
CA ALA A 407 10.21 -7.81 1.64
C ALA A 407 9.39 -9.05 1.24
N LEU A 408 9.95 -9.85 0.33
CA LEU A 408 9.49 -11.19 -0.03
C LEU A 408 10.55 -12.18 0.45
N LEU A 409 10.22 -12.99 1.45
CA LEU A 409 11.19 -13.78 2.22
C LEU A 409 11.54 -15.09 1.51
N THR A 410 12.34 -15.05 0.44
CA THR A 410 12.71 -16.23 -0.37
C THR A 410 13.99 -16.95 0.03
N ASP A 411 14.86 -16.32 0.83
CA ASP A 411 16.09 -16.95 1.36
C ASP A 411 16.20 -16.78 2.88
N HIS A 412 16.25 -17.91 3.59
CA HIS A 412 16.41 -17.99 5.04
C HIS A 412 17.68 -17.31 5.59
N ARG A 413 18.71 -17.10 4.76
CA ARG A 413 19.96 -16.45 5.15
C ARG A 413 19.81 -14.94 5.32
N SER A 414 18.98 -14.30 4.50
CA SER A 414 18.72 -12.85 4.53
C SER A 414 17.41 -12.47 5.19
N ALA A 415 16.42 -13.37 5.21
CA ALA A 415 15.08 -13.10 5.73
C ALA A 415 15.04 -12.46 7.14
N PRO A 416 15.88 -12.85 8.13
CA PRO A 416 15.94 -12.17 9.43
C PRO A 416 16.33 -10.69 9.34
N ALA A 417 17.31 -10.35 8.50
CA ALA A 417 17.76 -8.97 8.30
C ALA A 417 16.75 -8.15 7.48
N GLU A 418 16.05 -8.78 6.54
CA GLU A 418 14.97 -8.16 5.78
C GLU A 418 13.74 -7.85 6.65
N ILE A 419 13.37 -8.74 7.58
CA ILE A 419 12.36 -8.48 8.60
C ILE A 419 12.76 -7.27 9.45
N ASP A 420 13.98 -7.26 10.00
CA ASP A 420 14.49 -6.16 10.82
C ASP A 420 14.49 -4.82 10.05
N ARG A 421 14.99 -4.82 8.82
CA ARG A 421 15.00 -3.65 7.92
C ARG A 421 13.60 -3.09 7.70
N VAL A 422 12.65 -3.95 7.33
CA VAL A 422 11.27 -3.56 6.99
C VAL A 422 10.53 -3.04 8.23
N LEU A 423 10.70 -3.69 9.38
CA LEU A 423 10.12 -3.23 10.66
C LEU A 423 10.73 -1.88 11.11
N GLN A 424 12.03 -1.65 10.89
CA GLN A 424 12.64 -0.33 11.12
C GLN A 424 12.03 0.75 10.22
N GLN A 425 11.78 0.48 8.93
CA GLN A 425 11.14 1.47 8.05
C GLN A 425 9.70 1.80 8.46
N CYS A 426 8.92 0.80 8.91
CA CYS A 426 7.57 0.99 9.45
C CYS A 426 7.56 2.02 10.58
N LEU A 427 8.46 1.86 11.55
CA LEU A 427 8.62 2.74 12.69
C LEU A 427 9.20 4.11 12.32
N LEU A 428 10.19 4.17 11.43
CA LEU A 428 10.91 5.39 11.05
C LEU A 428 10.01 6.39 10.31
N HIS A 429 9.16 5.89 9.41
CA HIS A 429 8.23 6.72 8.63
C HIS A 429 6.81 6.78 9.21
N SER A 430 6.56 6.01 10.29
CA SER A 430 5.25 5.80 10.92
C SER A 430 4.16 5.45 9.90
N ARG A 431 4.46 4.46 9.03
CA ARG A 431 3.66 4.11 7.85
C ARG A 431 3.70 2.60 7.57
N PRO A 432 2.75 2.07 6.78
CA PRO A 432 2.66 0.64 6.54
C PRO A 432 3.83 0.04 5.77
N VAL A 433 4.03 -1.26 5.99
CA VAL A 433 5.02 -2.09 5.31
C VAL A 433 4.46 -3.47 5.00
N ARG A 434 5.02 -4.17 3.99
CA ARG A 434 4.58 -5.52 3.61
C ARG A 434 5.69 -6.57 3.80
N ILE A 435 5.36 -7.70 4.41
CA ILE A 435 6.25 -8.85 4.57
C ILE A 435 5.53 -10.09 4.02
N ALA A 436 5.93 -10.53 2.84
CA ALA A 436 5.40 -11.73 2.19
C ALA A 436 6.27 -12.95 2.54
N ILE A 437 5.65 -14.01 3.07
CA ILE A 437 6.34 -15.25 3.47
C ILE A 437 5.76 -16.47 2.74
N PRO A 438 6.54 -17.13 1.86
CA PRO A 438 6.14 -18.40 1.24
C PRO A 438 5.87 -19.49 2.26
N LEU A 439 4.85 -20.32 2.02
CA LEU A 439 4.44 -21.39 2.93
C LEU A 439 5.58 -22.37 3.28
N ASP A 440 6.50 -22.65 2.35
CA ASP A 440 7.66 -23.52 2.55
C ASP A 440 8.83 -22.84 3.32
N MET A 441 8.74 -21.53 3.56
CA MET A 441 9.72 -20.75 4.32
C MET A 441 9.37 -20.64 5.82
N VAL A 442 8.08 -20.78 6.17
CA VAL A 442 7.51 -20.56 7.52
C VAL A 442 8.28 -21.29 8.63
N SER A 443 8.56 -22.57 8.43
CA SER A 443 9.16 -23.47 9.43
C SER A 443 10.69 -23.58 9.33
N LEU A 444 11.33 -22.92 8.35
CA LEU A 444 12.79 -22.99 8.18
C LEU A 444 13.53 -22.36 9.35
N ARG A 445 14.66 -22.97 9.72
CA ARG A 445 15.51 -22.50 10.82
C ARG A 445 16.37 -21.31 10.39
N VAL A 446 16.36 -20.28 11.23
CA VAL A 446 17.16 -19.06 11.07
C VAL A 446 17.93 -18.73 12.36
N PRO A 447 19.04 -17.98 12.29
CA PRO A 447 19.80 -17.57 13.47
C PRO A 447 18.93 -16.82 14.49
N LYS A 448 18.95 -17.28 15.74
CA LYS A 448 18.19 -16.69 16.85
C LYS A 448 18.88 -15.44 17.43
N LEU A 449 20.21 -15.39 17.37
CA LEU A 449 21.06 -14.36 18.00
C LEU A 449 20.57 -12.90 17.85
N PRO A 450 20.07 -12.42 16.69
CA PRO A 450 19.58 -11.04 16.58
C PRO A 450 18.39 -10.72 17.51
N LEU A 451 17.61 -11.73 17.93
CA LEU A 451 16.48 -11.56 18.85
C LEU A 451 16.92 -11.31 20.30
N GLU A 452 18.20 -11.47 20.65
CA GLU A 452 18.69 -11.23 22.02
C GLU A 452 18.78 -9.73 22.33
N SER A 453 18.92 -8.89 21.30
CA SER A 453 18.71 -7.44 21.39
C SER A 453 17.31 -7.07 20.92
N LYS A 454 16.70 -6.04 21.54
CA LYS A 454 15.49 -5.41 20.99
C LYS A 454 15.83 -4.68 19.68
N LEU A 455 14.91 -4.69 18.73
CA LEU A 455 15.07 -3.94 17.48
C LEU A 455 14.98 -2.43 17.75
N CYS A 456 16.12 -1.75 17.68
CA CYS A 456 16.21 -0.29 17.81
C CYS A 456 16.12 0.40 16.44
N LEU A 457 15.65 1.65 16.42
CA LEU A 457 15.88 2.56 15.30
C LEU A 457 17.34 3.08 15.33
N PRO A 458 17.96 3.38 14.17
CA PRO A 458 19.22 4.10 14.14
C PRO A 458 19.04 5.50 14.75
N LEU A 459 19.97 5.90 15.61
CA LEU A 459 20.00 7.27 16.14
C LEU A 459 20.41 8.25 15.03
N PRO A 460 19.78 9.43 14.91
CA PRO A 460 20.21 10.44 13.96
C PRO A 460 21.59 10.99 14.32
N SER A 461 22.44 11.21 13.32
CA SER A 461 23.72 11.88 13.51
C SER A 461 23.50 13.36 13.83
N ARG A 462 23.89 13.79 15.03
CA ARG A 462 23.87 15.18 15.48
C ARG A 462 24.50 16.12 14.44
N GLN A 463 23.89 17.28 14.24
CA GLN A 463 24.34 18.33 13.31
C GLN A 463 24.57 19.66 14.04
N PRO A 464 25.61 19.81 14.89
CA PRO A 464 25.72 20.96 15.81
C PRO A 464 25.55 22.31 15.13
N LYS A 465 26.22 22.58 14.01
CA LYS A 465 26.09 23.86 13.27
C LYS A 465 24.68 24.17 12.75
N ILE A 466 23.86 23.15 12.52
CA ILE A 466 22.47 23.28 12.06
C ILE A 466 21.55 23.45 13.28
N GLU A 467 21.77 22.63 14.31
CA GLU A 467 21.09 22.66 15.60
C GLU A 467 21.27 24.03 16.28
N ASP A 468 22.50 24.53 16.39
CA ASP A 468 22.86 25.84 16.95
C ASP A 468 22.22 26.99 16.17
N LYS A 469 22.23 26.93 14.83
CA LYS A 469 21.57 27.94 13.98
C LYS A 469 20.06 27.96 14.24
N ALA A 470 19.42 26.80 14.22
CA ALA A 470 17.99 26.68 14.47
C ALA A 470 17.63 27.16 15.88
N LEU A 471 18.37 26.72 16.89
CA LEU A 471 18.20 27.10 18.29
C LEU A 471 18.27 28.62 18.46
N THR A 472 19.35 29.25 18.00
CA THR A 472 19.52 30.72 18.08
C THR A 472 18.38 31.44 17.37
N THR A 473 18.08 31.06 16.12
CA THR A 473 17.05 31.73 15.30
C THR A 473 15.66 31.62 15.92
N ILE A 474 15.33 30.49 16.54
CA ILE A 474 14.01 30.25 17.15
C ILE A 474 13.91 30.94 18.51
N LEU A 475 14.96 30.92 19.34
CA LEU A 475 14.99 31.64 20.61
C LEU A 475 14.92 33.16 20.40
N ASP A 476 15.67 33.72 19.45
CA ASP A 476 15.61 35.15 19.09
C ASP A 476 14.18 35.57 18.69
N ARG A 477 13.46 34.71 17.95
CA ARG A 477 12.05 34.93 17.59
C ARG A 477 11.13 34.85 18.80
N ILE A 478 11.29 33.85 19.65
CA ILE A 478 10.51 33.64 20.88
C ILE A 478 10.66 34.83 21.84
N TYR A 479 11.88 35.29 22.09
CA TYR A 479 12.15 36.42 23.00
C TYR A 479 11.78 37.79 22.39
N SER A 480 11.63 37.89 21.08
CA SER A 480 11.20 39.12 20.40
C SER A 480 9.67 39.27 20.28
N ALA A 481 8.91 38.17 20.43
CA ALA A 481 7.46 38.14 20.24
C ALA A 481 6.70 38.85 21.38
N LYS A 482 5.56 39.46 21.04
CA LYS A 482 4.68 40.20 21.98
C LYS A 482 3.23 39.71 21.92
N LYS A 483 2.88 39.01 20.84
CA LYS A 483 1.63 38.27 20.65
C LYS A 483 1.91 36.88 20.03
N PRO A 484 2.74 36.03 20.68
CA PRO A 484 2.94 34.67 20.24
C PRO A 484 1.69 33.79 20.43
N VAL A 485 1.46 32.87 19.50
CA VAL A 485 0.39 31.86 19.51
C VAL A 485 0.97 30.49 19.14
N ILE A 486 0.38 29.41 19.66
CA ILE A 486 0.77 28.03 19.35
C ILE A 486 -0.35 27.36 18.53
N LEU A 487 0.04 26.61 17.50
CA LEU A 487 -0.83 25.70 16.74
C LEU A 487 -0.27 24.28 16.78
N VAL A 488 -1.06 23.31 17.22
CA VAL A 488 -0.67 21.91 17.36
C VAL A 488 -1.48 21.03 16.41
N ASP A 489 -0.80 20.28 15.55
CA ASP A 489 -1.42 19.47 14.49
C ASP A 489 -0.87 18.02 14.50
N GLY A 490 -1.63 17.07 13.95
CA GLY A 490 -1.55 15.65 14.31
C GLY A 490 -0.24 14.94 13.93
N GLU A 491 0.60 15.53 13.06
CA GLU A 491 1.92 14.96 12.73
C GLU A 491 2.89 15.03 13.94
N ILE A 492 2.57 15.71 15.07
CA ILE A 492 3.37 15.60 16.31
C ILE A 492 3.43 14.14 16.84
N ARG A 493 2.41 13.32 16.54
CA ARG A 493 2.41 11.87 16.84
C ARG A 493 3.42 11.12 15.97
N TYR A 494 3.53 11.46 14.68
CA TYR A 494 4.55 10.91 13.78
C TYR A 494 5.95 11.36 14.19
N ALA A 495 6.12 12.67 14.45
CA ALA A 495 7.38 13.26 14.87
C ALA A 495 7.86 12.80 16.26
N ARG A 496 6.96 12.19 17.06
CA ARG A 496 7.21 11.70 18.44
C ARG A 496 7.65 12.83 19.37
N ILE A 497 6.86 13.91 19.39
CA ILE A 497 7.12 15.14 20.16
C ILE A 497 5.93 15.60 21.02
N VAL A 498 5.04 14.66 21.37
CA VAL A 498 3.78 15.00 22.07
C VAL A 498 4.06 15.58 23.46
N ASP A 499 5.00 14.99 24.20
CA ASP A 499 5.30 15.39 25.57
C ASP A 499 6.13 16.69 25.61
N GLU A 500 7.04 16.89 24.65
CA GLU A 500 7.77 18.15 24.47
C GLU A 500 6.85 19.31 24.09
N VAL A 501 5.84 19.08 23.25
CA VAL A 501 4.86 20.12 22.87
C VAL A 501 3.94 20.45 24.04
N ASP A 502 3.43 19.45 24.78
CA ASP A 502 2.63 19.67 25.99
C ASP A 502 3.44 20.44 27.07
N HIS A 503 4.74 20.13 27.21
CA HIS A 503 5.64 20.88 28.08
C HIS A 503 5.78 22.36 27.66
N ILE A 504 5.99 22.65 26.38
CA ILE A 504 6.09 24.03 25.86
C ILE A 504 4.77 24.79 26.07
N VAL A 505 3.62 24.14 25.83
CA VAL A 505 2.28 24.73 26.04
C VAL A 505 2.05 25.07 27.51
N ARG A 506 2.47 24.22 28.45
CA ARG A 506 2.40 24.50 29.90
C ARG A 506 3.37 25.58 30.36
N ALA A 507 4.61 25.55 29.88
CA ALA A 507 5.66 26.47 30.33
C ALA A 507 5.41 27.91 29.86
N THR A 508 4.99 28.09 28.62
CA THR A 508 4.81 29.43 28.00
C THR A 508 3.51 30.13 28.41
N GLU A 509 2.49 29.38 28.85
CA GLU A 509 1.11 29.84 29.02
C GLU A 509 0.50 30.50 27.75
N TRP A 510 1.11 30.30 26.58
CA TRP A 510 0.71 30.96 25.34
C TRP A 510 -0.62 30.44 24.79
N PRO A 511 -1.43 31.27 24.10
CA PRO A 511 -2.70 30.84 23.53
C PRO A 511 -2.45 29.75 22.50
N THR A 512 -3.03 28.60 22.76
CA THR A 512 -2.76 27.36 22.04
C THR A 512 -4.03 26.86 21.40
N PHE A 513 -3.95 26.51 20.11
CA PHE A 513 -5.05 25.88 19.37
C PHE A 513 -4.58 24.55 18.78
N THR A 514 -5.53 23.65 18.54
CA THR A 514 -5.31 22.41 17.80
C THR A 514 -5.83 22.51 16.37
N SER A 515 -5.32 21.69 15.47
CA SER A 515 -6.06 21.34 14.25
C SER A 515 -7.18 20.32 14.58
N GLY A 516 -7.98 19.93 13.58
CA GLY A 516 -8.88 18.78 13.75
C GLY A 516 -8.13 17.48 14.06
N PHE A 517 -6.93 17.31 13.50
CA PHE A 517 -6.07 16.13 13.65
C PHE A 517 -5.22 16.14 14.94
N GLY A 518 -4.92 17.33 15.49
CA GLY A 518 -4.16 17.51 16.73
C GLY A 518 -5.01 17.46 18.02
N LYS A 519 -6.34 17.41 17.89
CA LYS A 519 -7.28 17.38 19.02
C LYS A 519 -7.08 16.13 19.88
N GLY A 520 -7.03 16.30 21.21
CA GLY A 520 -6.72 15.22 22.17
C GLY A 520 -5.26 14.73 22.17
N LEU A 521 -4.33 15.43 21.52
CA LEU A 521 -2.89 15.14 21.64
C LEU A 521 -2.24 15.87 22.83
N ILE A 522 -2.62 17.13 23.06
CA ILE A 522 -2.25 17.94 24.23
C ILE A 522 -3.38 18.01 25.25
N ASP A 523 -3.08 18.51 26.45
CA ASP A 523 -4.05 18.68 27.54
C ASP A 523 -5.00 19.89 27.30
N GLU A 524 -6.15 19.63 26.68
CA GLU A 524 -7.23 20.62 26.45
C GLU A 524 -7.92 21.10 27.74
N ASP A 525 -7.50 20.59 28.89
CA ASP A 525 -8.00 21.01 30.19
C ASP A 525 -7.27 22.28 30.73
N LEU A 526 -6.13 22.65 30.10
CA LEU A 526 -5.29 23.82 30.40
C LEU A 526 -5.94 25.18 30.04
N PRO A 527 -5.76 26.23 30.86
CA PRO A 527 -6.47 27.52 30.70
C PRO A 527 -6.05 28.34 29.46
N ASN A 528 -4.94 27.98 28.81
CA ASN A 528 -4.44 28.60 27.60
C ASN A 528 -4.73 27.78 26.32
N VAL A 529 -5.47 26.67 26.40
CA VAL A 529 -5.82 25.83 25.24
C VAL A 529 -7.26 26.11 24.79
N TYR A 530 -7.40 26.76 23.64
CA TYR A 530 -8.67 27.28 23.12
C TYR A 530 -9.35 26.35 22.11
N GLY A 531 -8.98 25.07 22.09
CA GLY A 531 -9.56 24.05 21.21
C GLY A 531 -9.15 24.23 19.75
N VAL A 532 -10.02 23.82 18.83
CA VAL A 532 -9.69 23.76 17.39
C VAL A 532 -9.59 25.17 16.77
N PHE A 533 -8.54 25.42 15.99
CA PHE A 533 -8.44 26.61 15.14
C PHE A 533 -9.49 26.53 14.03
N THR A 534 -10.55 27.35 14.14
CA THR A 534 -11.56 27.56 13.10
C THR A 534 -11.44 28.98 12.53
N PRO A 535 -12.09 29.30 11.39
CA PRO A 535 -12.00 30.64 10.78
C PRO A 535 -12.40 31.80 11.69
N GLN A 536 -13.18 31.57 12.76
CA GLN A 536 -13.56 32.61 13.73
C GLN A 536 -12.36 33.14 14.54
N HIS A 537 -11.26 32.38 14.65
CA HIS A 537 -10.04 32.79 15.34
C HIS A 537 -9.02 33.46 14.39
N LYS A 538 -9.34 33.62 13.09
CA LYS A 538 -8.37 34.06 12.07
C LYS A 538 -7.81 35.46 12.34
N GLU A 539 -8.61 36.37 12.91
CA GLU A 539 -8.15 37.71 13.32
C GLU A 539 -7.06 37.66 14.41
N LEU A 540 -7.16 36.74 15.38
CA LEU A 540 -6.13 36.55 16.40
C LEU A 540 -4.80 36.17 15.75
N PHE A 541 -4.80 35.11 14.93
CA PHE A 541 -3.65 34.63 14.19
C PHE A 541 -3.08 35.70 13.25
N ASP A 542 -3.93 36.49 12.57
CA ASP A 542 -3.46 37.57 11.70
C ASP A 542 -2.89 38.76 12.48
N SER A 543 -3.35 39.01 13.71
CA SER A 543 -2.85 40.07 14.58
C SER A 543 -1.60 39.70 15.39
N SER A 544 -1.19 38.42 15.34
CA SER A 544 -0.05 37.84 16.05
C SER A 544 1.29 38.19 15.38
N ASP A 545 2.38 38.16 16.14
CA ASP A 545 3.75 38.41 15.64
C ASP A 545 4.66 37.17 15.63
N LEU A 546 4.21 36.06 16.22
CA LEU A 546 4.82 34.74 16.11
C LEU A 546 3.74 33.65 16.17
N VAL A 547 3.83 32.64 15.31
CA VAL A 547 3.09 31.38 15.42
C VAL A 547 4.07 30.23 15.49
N LEU A 548 4.08 29.46 16.60
CA LEU A 548 4.77 28.17 16.65
C LEU A 548 3.79 27.08 16.19
N CYS A 549 4.05 26.50 15.02
CA CYS A 549 3.21 25.47 14.42
C CYS A 549 3.89 24.10 14.52
N PHE A 550 3.41 23.21 15.38
CA PHE A 550 3.98 21.88 15.59
C PHE A 550 3.22 20.83 14.78
N GLY A 551 3.94 20.07 13.94
CA GLY A 551 3.40 18.96 13.15
C GLY A 551 2.33 19.34 12.10
N PRO A 552 2.50 20.42 11.30
CA PRO A 552 1.47 20.88 10.35
C PRO A 552 1.09 19.83 9.30
N HIS A 553 -0.21 19.61 9.14
CA HIS A 553 -0.85 18.76 8.14
C HIS A 553 -1.99 19.54 7.46
N PHE A 554 -1.63 20.54 6.66
CA PHE A 554 -2.58 21.45 6.00
C PHE A 554 -3.28 20.80 4.78
N SER A 555 -4.06 19.75 5.01
CA SER A 555 -5.05 19.27 4.02
C SER A 555 -6.25 20.23 3.96
N ASN A 556 -6.97 20.26 2.84
CA ASN A 556 -8.17 21.09 2.67
C ASN A 556 -9.24 20.81 3.74
N THR A 557 -9.32 19.57 4.23
CA THR A 557 -10.26 19.10 5.26
C THR A 557 -9.80 19.38 6.68
N ASN A 558 -8.50 19.31 6.99
CA ASN A 558 -7.96 19.65 8.31
C ASN A 558 -7.85 21.18 8.55
N SER A 559 -7.79 21.98 7.46
CA SER A 559 -7.55 23.44 7.50
C SER A 559 -8.74 24.32 7.06
N PHE A 560 -9.97 23.79 7.09
CA PHE A 560 -11.21 24.50 6.68
C PHE A 560 -11.10 25.16 5.29
N LEU A 561 -10.77 24.37 4.27
CA LEU A 561 -10.45 24.83 2.91
C LEU A 561 -9.33 25.88 2.88
N TYR A 562 -8.26 25.60 3.63
CA TYR A 562 -7.06 26.43 3.80
C TYR A 562 -7.28 27.77 4.53
N GLN A 563 -8.48 28.03 5.06
CA GLN A 563 -8.79 29.26 5.81
C GLN A 563 -8.05 29.35 7.16
N THR A 564 -7.67 28.21 7.75
CA THR A 564 -6.95 28.13 9.03
C THR A 564 -5.47 27.75 8.88
N VAL A 565 -4.88 28.06 7.73
CA VAL A 565 -3.42 28.08 7.56
C VAL A 565 -2.88 29.43 8.09
N PRO A 566 -1.94 29.43 9.05
CA PRO A 566 -1.25 30.66 9.48
C PRO A 566 -0.45 31.31 8.35
N ARG A 567 -0.16 32.60 8.45
CA ARG A 567 0.71 33.25 7.44
C ARG A 567 2.16 32.83 7.63
N GLU A 568 2.84 32.54 6.52
CA GLU A 568 4.22 32.06 6.50
C GLU A 568 5.20 33.07 7.14
N ASP A 569 4.97 34.38 6.99
CA ASP A 569 5.88 35.45 7.46
C ASP A 569 6.10 35.49 8.97
N ILE A 570 5.09 35.07 9.76
CA ILE A 570 5.12 35.01 11.22
C ILE A 570 5.27 33.58 11.77
N THR A 571 5.34 32.55 10.92
CA THR A 571 5.24 31.16 11.36
C THR A 571 6.60 30.45 11.42
N ILE A 572 6.80 29.71 12.51
CA ILE A 572 7.85 28.70 12.66
C ILE A 572 7.17 27.33 12.65
N SER A 573 7.33 26.59 11.55
CA SER A 573 6.72 25.27 11.33
C SER A 573 7.71 24.16 11.65
N ILE A 574 7.39 23.35 12.66
CA ILE A 574 8.26 22.29 13.19
C ILE A 574 7.74 20.94 12.69
N HIS A 575 8.45 20.37 11.72
CA HIS A 575 8.16 19.06 11.12
C HIS A 575 9.07 17.98 11.72
N ALA A 576 8.76 16.70 11.49
CA ALA A 576 9.49 15.57 12.08
C ALA A 576 11.02 15.59 11.88
N THR A 577 11.52 16.14 10.78
CA THR A 577 12.95 16.15 10.39
C THR A 577 13.49 17.51 9.92
N SER A 578 12.71 18.59 10.07
CA SER A 578 13.10 19.94 9.64
C SER A 578 12.26 21.03 10.30
N VAL A 579 12.79 22.25 10.37
CA VAL A 579 12.04 23.43 10.80
C VAL A 579 12.03 24.47 9.68
N GLN A 580 10.84 24.99 9.36
CA GLN A 580 10.66 26.09 8.42
C GLN A 580 10.42 27.40 9.18
N ILE A 581 11.08 28.48 8.77
CA ILE A 581 11.00 29.82 9.36
C ILE A 581 10.80 30.81 8.21
N GLY A 582 9.56 31.27 8.00
CA GLY A 582 9.21 31.90 6.73
C GLY A 582 9.52 30.96 5.56
N SER A 583 10.19 31.47 4.54
CA SER A 583 10.60 30.67 3.37
C SER A 583 11.92 29.90 3.55
N GLU A 584 12.63 30.02 4.69
CA GLU A 584 13.82 29.19 4.94
C GLU A 584 13.42 27.84 5.54
N ILE A 585 13.93 26.72 5.01
CA ILE A 585 13.76 25.38 5.58
C ILE A 585 15.10 24.86 6.07
N ILE A 586 15.27 24.78 7.39
CA ILE A 586 16.40 24.15 8.06
C ILE A 586 16.16 22.64 8.09
N ARG A 587 16.96 21.89 7.33
CA ARG A 587 16.83 20.43 7.16
C ARG A 587 17.71 19.66 8.14
N ASP A 588 17.61 18.34 8.09
CA ASP A 588 18.45 17.39 8.84
C ASP A 588 18.39 17.60 10.38
N LEU A 589 17.19 17.99 10.85
CA LEU A 589 16.94 18.41 12.23
C LEU A 589 15.73 17.65 12.82
N PRO A 590 15.92 16.41 13.33
CA PRO A 590 14.84 15.61 13.92
C PRO A 590 14.22 16.28 15.14
N ALA A 591 12.90 16.50 15.11
CA ALA A 591 12.21 17.29 16.13
C ALA A 591 12.31 16.66 17.54
N ASN A 592 12.24 15.33 17.63
CA ASN A 592 12.42 14.57 18.88
C ASN A 592 13.87 14.57 19.42
N CYS A 593 14.84 15.12 18.66
CA CYS A 593 16.19 15.39 19.15
C CYS A 593 16.43 16.90 19.33
N PHE A 594 15.69 17.75 18.63
CA PHE A 594 15.83 19.21 18.68
C PHE A 594 15.00 19.85 19.81
N LEU A 595 13.74 19.48 20.00
CA LEU A 595 12.88 20.12 21.00
C LEU A 595 13.35 19.95 22.46
N PRO A 596 13.92 18.80 22.89
CA PRO A 596 14.55 18.70 24.21
C PRO A 596 15.71 19.71 24.40
N GLN A 597 16.39 20.11 23.32
CA GLN A 597 17.44 21.13 23.36
C GLN A 597 16.86 22.54 23.38
N LEU A 598 15.81 22.81 22.61
CA LEU A 598 15.09 24.08 22.64
C LEU A 598 14.52 24.36 24.04
N ILE A 599 13.86 23.36 24.65
CA ILE A 599 13.36 23.42 26.03
C ILE A 599 14.51 23.66 27.01
N GLY A 600 15.63 22.95 26.86
CA GLY A 600 16.80 23.10 27.74
C GLY A 600 17.52 24.45 27.69
N HIS A 601 17.22 25.31 26.72
CA HIS A 601 17.77 26.67 26.58
C HIS A 601 16.70 27.77 26.64
N LEU A 602 15.45 27.44 27.00
CA LEU A 602 14.34 28.39 27.05
C LEU A 602 14.35 29.19 28.36
N GLU A 603 14.84 30.42 28.29
CA GLU A 603 14.92 31.35 29.41
C GLU A 603 13.55 31.99 29.66
N MET A 604 12.78 31.40 30.56
CA MET A 604 11.38 31.74 30.83
C MET A 604 11.14 33.18 31.33
N ASP A 605 12.17 33.87 31.83
CA ASP A 605 12.13 35.30 32.19
C ASP A 605 12.11 36.22 30.96
N LYS A 606 12.56 35.73 29.80
CA LYS A 606 12.54 36.43 28.49
C LYS A 606 11.31 36.09 27.64
N VAL A 607 10.53 35.09 28.04
CA VAL A 607 9.30 34.67 27.35
C VAL A 607 8.17 35.65 27.66
N ALA A 608 7.70 36.38 26.64
CA ALA A 608 6.59 37.32 26.80
C ALA A 608 5.27 36.59 27.13
N LYS A 609 4.52 37.08 28.12
CA LYS A 609 3.17 36.58 28.41
C LYS A 609 2.15 37.18 27.43
N HIS A 610 1.38 36.32 26.78
CA HIS A 610 0.27 36.73 25.91
C HIS A 610 -1.06 36.13 26.39
N ASN A 611 -1.95 36.98 26.91
CA ASN A 611 -3.29 36.58 27.38
C ASN A 611 -4.36 37.42 26.67
N PRO A 612 -4.77 37.03 25.44
CA PRO A 612 -5.85 37.68 24.70
C PRO A 612 -7.21 37.39 25.35
N LYS A 613 -8.18 38.30 25.17
CA LYS A 613 -9.54 38.13 25.72
C LYS A 613 -10.35 37.13 24.91
N LEU A 614 -10.07 35.85 25.10
CA LEU A 614 -10.75 34.71 24.49
C LEU A 614 -11.70 34.03 25.49
N VAL A 615 -12.82 33.51 25.00
CA VAL A 615 -13.72 32.67 25.77
C VAL A 615 -13.14 31.25 25.79
N HIS A 616 -12.75 30.76 26.95
CA HIS A 616 -12.19 29.40 27.08
C HIS A 616 -13.25 28.34 26.73
N PRO A 617 -12.95 27.29 25.94
CA PRO A 617 -13.95 26.31 25.49
C PRO A 617 -14.80 25.71 26.61
N LYS A 618 -14.23 25.51 27.82
CA LYS A 618 -14.94 25.05 29.03
C LYS A 618 -16.01 26.00 29.58
N SER A 619 -15.91 27.30 29.30
CA SER A 619 -16.76 28.34 29.91
C SER A 619 -18.06 28.62 29.15
N VAL A 620 -18.18 28.11 27.92
CA VAL A 620 -19.40 28.20 27.09
C VAL A 620 -20.52 27.35 27.73
N ALA A 621 -21.73 27.86 27.86
CA ALA A 621 -22.88 27.01 28.17
C ALA A 621 -23.35 26.28 26.90
N PRO A 622 -23.80 25.01 26.96
CA PRO A 622 -24.60 24.47 25.86
C PRO A 622 -25.87 25.32 25.67
N PRO A 623 -26.49 25.31 24.48
CA PRO A 623 -27.80 25.92 24.29
C PRO A 623 -28.83 25.41 25.31
N GLU A 624 -29.72 26.31 25.75
CA GLU A 624 -30.90 25.90 26.52
C GLU A 624 -31.88 25.18 25.58
N VAL A 625 -32.41 24.05 26.06
CA VAL A 625 -33.29 23.13 25.32
C VAL A 625 -34.28 22.51 26.30
N SER A 626 -35.54 22.29 25.89
CA SER A 626 -36.48 21.51 26.70
C SER A 626 -36.13 20.02 26.62
N SER A 627 -36.41 19.28 27.69
CA SER A 627 -36.32 17.82 27.69
C SER A 627 -37.26 17.16 26.68
N THR A 628 -38.29 17.87 26.21
CA THR A 628 -39.22 17.43 25.16
C THR A 628 -38.77 17.72 23.73
N ASP A 629 -37.79 18.61 23.54
CA ASP A 629 -37.37 19.03 22.20
C ASP A 629 -36.52 17.93 21.55
N LEU A 630 -36.54 17.85 20.21
CA LEU A 630 -35.74 16.88 19.48
C LEU A 630 -34.25 17.15 19.63
N VAL A 631 -33.45 16.09 19.75
CA VAL A 631 -31.99 16.19 19.72
C VAL A 631 -31.55 16.64 18.34
N THR A 632 -30.72 17.68 18.31
CA THR A 632 -30.13 18.24 17.09
C THR A 632 -28.67 18.59 17.33
N GLN A 633 -27.87 18.56 16.28
CA GLN A 633 -26.46 18.93 16.31
C GLN A 633 -26.31 20.43 16.52
N VAL A 634 -27.13 21.24 15.83
CA VAL A 634 -27.18 22.70 16.05
C VAL A 634 -27.69 23.08 17.45
N GLY A 635 -28.48 22.22 18.11
CA GLY A 635 -28.86 22.35 19.51
C GLY A 635 -27.76 22.02 20.52
N GLY A 636 -26.53 21.75 20.06
CA GLY A 636 -25.35 21.55 20.91
C GLY A 636 -25.17 20.12 21.42
N PHE A 637 -25.61 19.11 20.66
CA PHE A 637 -25.43 17.69 20.99
C PHE A 637 -23.98 17.34 21.32
N TRP A 638 -23.04 17.75 20.45
CA TRP A 638 -21.61 17.53 20.60
C TRP A 638 -21.06 18.19 21.86
N HIS A 639 -21.48 19.44 22.13
CA HIS A 639 -21.12 20.16 23.35
C HIS A 639 -21.65 19.48 24.62
N ARG A 640 -22.96 19.12 24.67
CA ARG A 640 -23.59 18.44 25.82
C ARG A 640 -22.91 17.11 26.15
N ILE A 641 -22.60 16.29 25.15
CA ILE A 641 -21.95 14.98 25.33
C ILE A 641 -20.56 15.08 25.96
N SER A 642 -19.90 16.24 25.92
CA SER A 642 -18.57 16.42 26.53
C SER A 642 -18.53 16.12 28.04
N SER A 643 -19.65 16.26 28.76
CA SER A 643 -19.73 15.92 30.20
C SER A 643 -19.73 14.42 30.49
N PHE A 644 -19.93 13.57 29.47
CA PHE A 644 -19.92 12.11 29.60
C PHE A 644 -18.51 11.51 29.52
N PHE A 645 -17.54 12.23 28.97
CA PHE A 645 -16.15 11.77 28.84
C PHE A 645 -15.42 11.75 30.19
N ARG A 646 -14.43 10.86 30.28
CA ARG A 646 -13.61 10.65 31.48
C ARG A 646 -12.13 10.63 31.09
N GLU A 647 -11.28 10.89 32.08
CA GLU A 647 -9.82 10.82 31.97
C GLU A 647 -9.39 9.51 31.29
N GLY A 648 -8.58 9.62 30.24
CA GLY A 648 -8.07 8.47 29.48
C GLY A 648 -9.09 7.70 28.63
N ASP A 649 -10.33 8.15 28.47
CA ASP A 649 -11.21 7.59 27.42
C ASP A 649 -10.57 7.75 26.02
N ILE A 650 -10.90 6.83 25.11
CA ILE A 650 -10.62 6.97 23.67
C ILE A 650 -11.91 7.37 22.97
N VAL A 651 -11.90 8.49 22.24
CA VAL A 651 -13.04 9.01 21.49
C VAL A 651 -12.77 8.89 20.00
N CYS A 652 -13.58 8.11 19.30
CA CYS A 652 -13.47 7.84 17.87
C CYS A 652 -14.63 8.53 17.14
N ALA A 653 -14.36 9.34 16.12
CA ALA A 653 -15.38 10.10 15.39
C ALA A 653 -15.26 9.87 13.87
N GLU A 654 -16.26 9.20 13.30
CA GLU A 654 -16.26 8.81 11.88
C GLU A 654 -16.42 10.01 10.94
N THR A 655 -15.88 9.85 9.74
CA THR A 655 -16.11 10.71 8.57
C THR A 655 -17.59 11.02 8.38
N GLY A 656 -17.89 12.29 8.13
CA GLY A 656 -19.26 12.83 8.13
C GLY A 656 -19.50 13.74 9.32
N THR A 657 -20.74 13.81 9.78
CA THR A 657 -21.16 14.76 10.84
C THR A 657 -20.36 14.61 12.13
N ALA A 658 -20.02 13.37 12.52
CA ALA A 658 -19.21 13.11 13.71
C ALA A 658 -17.80 13.73 13.63
N ALA A 659 -17.09 13.60 12.51
CA ALA A 659 -15.77 14.21 12.32
C ALA A 659 -15.77 15.75 12.38
N TYR A 660 -16.90 16.40 12.09
CA TYR A 660 -17.05 17.85 12.23
C TYR A 660 -17.51 18.27 13.63
N GLY A 661 -18.53 17.62 14.19
CA GLY A 661 -19.06 17.94 15.52
C GLY A 661 -18.09 17.62 16.66
N SER A 662 -17.28 16.59 16.50
CA SER A 662 -16.22 16.23 17.46
C SER A 662 -15.13 17.29 17.65
N ASN A 663 -15.07 18.34 16.81
CA ASN A 663 -14.25 19.52 17.08
C ASN A 663 -14.70 20.27 18.36
N GLU A 664 -16.00 20.25 18.66
CA GLU A 664 -16.64 20.94 19.79
C GLU A 664 -16.46 20.20 21.13
N PHE A 665 -16.02 18.93 21.10
CA PHE A 665 -15.82 18.14 22.31
C PHE A 665 -14.82 18.79 23.26
N ARG A 666 -15.12 18.81 24.56
CA ARG A 666 -14.15 19.07 25.62
C ARG A 666 -13.61 17.72 26.09
N LEU A 667 -12.29 17.54 26.00
CA LEU A 667 -11.64 16.28 26.33
C LEU A 667 -10.95 16.42 27.70
N PRO A 668 -11.28 15.56 28.68
CA PRO A 668 -10.52 15.50 29.93
C PRO A 668 -9.04 15.15 29.71
N PRO A 669 -8.18 15.30 30.73
CA PRO A 669 -6.77 14.95 30.62
C PRO A 669 -6.57 13.49 30.16
N LYS A 670 -5.51 13.26 29.36
CA LYS A 670 -5.15 11.95 28.78
C LYS A 670 -6.18 11.33 27.82
N THR A 671 -7.38 11.89 27.68
CA THR A 671 -8.38 11.43 26.70
C THR A 671 -7.85 11.62 25.28
N ARG A 672 -7.89 10.57 24.46
CA ARG A 672 -7.41 10.63 23.06
C ARG A 672 -8.59 10.76 22.11
N LEU A 673 -8.47 11.59 21.08
CA LEU A 673 -9.46 11.70 20.01
C LEU A 673 -8.87 11.20 18.69
N PHE A 674 -9.64 10.38 17.98
CA PHE A 674 -9.30 9.86 16.66
C PHE A 674 -10.40 10.16 15.66
N LYS A 675 -10.01 10.76 14.54
CA LYS A 675 -10.79 10.84 13.30
C LYS A 675 -9.84 10.79 12.11
N ALA A 676 -10.33 10.33 10.96
CA ALA A 676 -9.61 10.53 9.71
C ALA A 676 -9.68 12.01 9.31
N VAL A 677 -8.62 12.53 8.69
CA VAL A 677 -8.58 13.90 8.17
C VAL A 677 -8.16 14.00 6.70
N THR A 678 -7.64 12.91 6.12
CA THR A 678 -7.06 12.89 4.78
C THR A 678 -7.47 11.66 3.97
N TRP A 679 -7.65 10.47 4.59
CA TRP A 679 -8.15 9.29 3.85
C TRP A 679 -9.68 9.23 3.76
N LEU A 680 -10.37 9.55 4.86
CA LEU A 680 -11.82 9.80 4.89
C LEU A 680 -12.72 8.67 4.32
N SER A 681 -12.23 7.43 4.30
CA SER A 681 -13.05 6.27 3.92
C SER A 681 -14.05 5.95 5.02
N ILE A 682 -15.33 6.20 4.78
CA ILE A 682 -16.43 5.83 5.69
C ILE A 682 -16.40 4.33 6.04
N GLY A 683 -16.82 4.00 7.26
CA GLY A 683 -16.79 2.65 7.82
C GLY A 683 -15.47 2.29 8.50
N TYR A 684 -14.40 3.07 8.31
CA TYR A 684 -13.12 2.94 8.99
C TYR A 684 -13.24 2.88 10.53
N MET A 685 -14.11 3.72 11.12
CA MET A 685 -13.99 4.05 12.53
C MET A 685 -14.48 2.97 13.49
N LEU A 686 -15.38 2.06 13.06
CA LEU A 686 -15.83 0.95 13.89
C LEU A 686 -14.73 -0.11 14.09
N PRO A 687 -14.10 -0.67 13.03
CA PRO A 687 -12.91 -1.52 13.20
C PRO A 687 -11.72 -0.78 13.84
N ALA A 688 -11.52 0.51 13.56
CA ALA A 688 -10.48 1.29 14.24
C ALA A 688 -10.73 1.37 15.76
N THR A 689 -11.99 1.48 16.18
CA THR A 689 -12.37 1.44 17.60
C THR A 689 -12.14 0.06 18.22
N LEU A 690 -12.41 -1.03 17.51
CA LEU A 690 -12.01 -2.39 17.91
C LEU A 690 -10.48 -2.45 18.16
N GLY A 691 -9.69 -1.93 17.23
CA GLY A 691 -8.23 -1.86 17.33
C GLY A 691 -7.75 -1.06 18.54
N ALA A 692 -8.19 0.19 18.64
CA ALA A 692 -7.80 1.10 19.73
C ALA A 692 -8.28 0.60 21.11
N SER A 693 -9.46 -0.01 21.20
CA SER A 693 -9.98 -0.60 22.44
C SER A 693 -9.22 -1.87 22.84
N GLN A 694 -8.82 -2.70 21.87
CA GLN A 694 -7.96 -3.86 22.15
C GLN A 694 -6.55 -3.42 22.60
N ALA A 695 -6.01 -2.33 22.05
CA ALA A 695 -4.74 -1.74 22.50
C ALA A 695 -4.84 -1.15 23.92
N GLN A 696 -5.91 -0.41 24.22
CA GLN A 696 -6.22 0.09 25.56
C GLN A 696 -6.36 -1.06 26.57
N HIS A 697 -7.08 -2.12 26.21
CA HIS A 697 -7.21 -3.33 27.03
C HIS A 697 -5.85 -4.00 27.30
N ASP A 698 -4.98 -4.12 26.28
CA ASP A 698 -3.65 -4.73 26.45
C ASP A 698 -2.73 -3.90 27.37
N LEU A 699 -2.78 -2.56 27.27
CA LEU A 699 -2.05 -1.65 28.16
C LEU A 699 -2.62 -1.68 29.60
N ILE A 700 -3.94 -1.68 29.77
CA ILE A 700 -4.59 -1.81 31.09
C ILE A 700 -4.23 -3.15 31.76
N ALA A 701 -4.19 -4.25 30.99
CA ALA A 701 -3.80 -5.57 31.49
C ALA A 701 -2.35 -5.63 32.00
N ARG A 702 -1.47 -4.72 31.54
CA ARG A 702 -0.09 -4.55 32.05
C ARG A 702 0.07 -3.46 33.10
N SER A 703 -0.99 -2.70 33.41
CA SER A 703 -0.91 -1.43 34.16
C SER A 703 -0.05 -0.35 33.47
N GLU A 704 0.10 -0.42 32.14
CA GLU A 704 0.83 0.54 31.32
C GLU A 704 -0.05 1.74 30.87
N TYR A 705 -1.35 1.74 31.21
CA TYR A 705 -2.32 2.77 30.79
C TYR A 705 -2.59 3.84 31.86
N HIS A 706 -1.57 4.60 32.23
CA HIS A 706 -1.67 5.77 33.14
C HIS A 706 -2.35 5.51 34.50
N ASP A 707 -2.27 4.27 35.02
CA ASP A 707 -3.01 3.74 36.19
C ASP A 707 -4.56 3.68 36.05
N LEU A 708 -5.11 4.03 34.88
CA LEU A 708 -6.54 4.14 34.63
C LEU A 708 -7.19 2.79 34.26
N ARG A 709 -7.77 2.11 35.25
CA ARG A 709 -8.45 0.80 35.09
C ARG A 709 -9.90 0.85 34.59
N LYS A 710 -10.48 2.05 34.43
CA LYS A 710 -11.89 2.27 34.05
C LYS A 710 -12.08 3.08 32.75
N ALA A 711 -11.00 3.33 32.02
CA ALA A 711 -11.06 3.97 30.72
C ALA A 711 -11.88 3.14 29.72
N ARG A 712 -12.53 3.82 28.77
CA ARG A 712 -13.44 3.23 27.79
C ARG A 712 -13.02 3.61 26.38
N SER A 713 -13.69 3.03 25.38
CA SER A 713 -13.64 3.49 24.00
C SER A 713 -15.04 3.91 23.55
N ILE A 714 -15.18 5.08 22.92
CA ILE A 714 -16.46 5.72 22.62
C ILE A 714 -16.46 6.13 21.15
N LEU A 715 -17.36 5.54 20.36
CA LEU A 715 -17.50 5.74 18.92
C LEU A 715 -18.70 6.62 18.60
N PHE A 716 -18.49 7.64 17.77
CA PHE A 716 -19.52 8.41 17.09
C PHE A 716 -19.48 8.07 15.61
N ILE A 717 -20.57 7.48 15.09
CA ILE A 717 -20.62 6.93 13.74
C ILE A 717 -21.96 7.20 13.06
N GLY A 718 -21.93 7.61 11.79
CA GLY A 718 -23.14 7.76 10.98
C GLY A 718 -23.77 6.42 10.63
N ASP A 719 -25.10 6.40 10.53
CA ASP A 719 -25.91 5.24 10.16
C ASP A 719 -25.48 4.53 8.87
N GLY A 720 -25.09 5.28 7.83
CA GLY A 720 -24.57 4.78 6.55
C GLY A 720 -23.16 4.22 6.70
N SER A 721 -22.25 4.97 7.32
CA SER A 721 -20.87 4.53 7.59
C SER A 721 -20.83 3.21 8.39
N PHE A 722 -21.75 3.03 9.35
CA PHE A 722 -21.87 1.80 10.12
C PHE A 722 -22.20 0.58 9.23
N GLN A 723 -22.99 0.72 8.16
CA GLN A 723 -23.41 -0.42 7.32
C GLN A 723 -22.25 -1.13 6.60
N LEU A 724 -21.14 -0.43 6.34
CA LEU A 724 -20.00 -0.99 5.61
C LEU A 724 -19.20 -2.00 6.46
N THR A 725 -19.15 -1.82 7.78
CA THR A 725 -18.23 -2.54 8.67
C THR A 725 -18.87 -3.07 9.96
N ALA A 726 -20.20 -2.96 10.10
CA ALA A 726 -21.02 -3.38 11.24
C ALA A 726 -20.63 -4.73 11.87
N GLN A 727 -20.19 -5.69 11.06
CA GLN A 727 -19.79 -7.02 11.47
C GLN A 727 -18.64 -7.07 12.50
N GLU A 728 -17.76 -6.06 12.60
CA GLU A 728 -16.77 -6.02 13.71
C GLU A 728 -17.39 -5.78 15.09
N LEU A 729 -18.68 -5.45 15.17
CA LEU A 729 -19.41 -5.50 16.43
C LEU A 729 -19.35 -6.91 17.05
N ALA A 730 -19.39 -7.98 16.23
CA ALA A 730 -19.18 -9.35 16.69
C ALA A 730 -17.79 -9.55 17.29
N THR A 731 -16.74 -9.00 16.67
CA THR A 731 -15.37 -9.04 17.18
C THR A 731 -15.26 -8.29 18.51
N ILE A 732 -15.81 -7.08 18.62
CA ILE A 732 -15.85 -6.28 19.86
C ILE A 732 -16.54 -7.06 21.00
N ILE A 733 -17.68 -7.69 20.72
CA ILE A 733 -18.43 -8.55 21.65
C ILE A 733 -17.58 -9.75 22.10
N HIS A 734 -17.05 -10.52 21.14
CA HIS A 734 -16.25 -11.72 21.41
C HIS A 734 -14.99 -11.41 22.22
N ARG A 735 -14.33 -10.28 21.92
CA ARG A 735 -13.16 -9.75 22.64
C ARG A 735 -13.52 -9.08 23.99
N LYS A 736 -14.82 -8.97 24.33
CA LYS A 736 -15.37 -8.38 25.58
C LYS A 736 -14.90 -6.94 25.85
N LEU A 737 -14.73 -6.15 24.81
CA LEU A 737 -14.17 -4.80 24.89
C LEU A 737 -15.21 -3.78 25.38
N ASN A 738 -14.77 -2.79 26.15
CA ASN A 738 -15.62 -1.76 26.76
C ASN A 738 -15.91 -0.61 25.78
N VAL A 739 -16.64 -0.93 24.71
CA VAL A 739 -16.99 0.02 23.64
C VAL A 739 -18.40 0.59 23.85
N ILE A 740 -18.52 1.90 23.70
CA ILE A 740 -19.78 2.64 23.65
C ILE A 740 -19.95 3.18 22.23
N ILE A 741 -21.12 3.00 21.62
CA ILE A 741 -21.40 3.43 20.25
C ILE A 741 -22.59 4.38 20.26
N PHE A 742 -22.37 5.63 19.89
CA PHE A 742 -23.41 6.58 19.51
C PHE A 742 -23.56 6.52 17.99
N LEU A 743 -24.59 5.81 17.52
CA LEU A 743 -24.96 5.76 16.12
C LEU A 743 -25.89 6.93 15.81
N ILE A 744 -25.45 7.80 14.92
CA ILE A 744 -26.19 8.97 14.45
C ILE A 744 -27.08 8.52 13.29
N ASN A 745 -28.38 8.41 13.54
CA ASN A 745 -29.40 8.02 12.58
C ASN A 745 -30.10 9.27 12.04
N ASN A 746 -29.62 9.76 10.89
CA ASN A 746 -30.22 10.84 10.10
C ASN A 746 -30.63 10.36 8.70
N ASP A 747 -31.04 9.08 8.62
CA ASP A 747 -31.57 8.38 7.46
C ASP A 747 -30.68 8.56 6.21
N GLY A 748 -29.35 8.46 6.37
CA GLY A 748 -28.37 8.42 5.29
C GLY A 748 -27.32 9.54 5.22
N TYR A 749 -26.75 9.67 4.02
CA TYR A 749 -25.50 10.37 3.71
C TYR A 749 -25.60 11.90 3.81
N THR A 750 -25.65 12.39 5.06
CA THR A 750 -25.98 13.79 5.38
C THR A 750 -24.88 14.78 5.03
N ILE A 751 -23.58 14.40 5.08
CA ILE A 751 -22.51 15.29 4.62
C ILE A 751 -22.56 15.45 3.09
N GLU A 752 -22.89 14.39 2.36
CA GLU A 752 -23.08 14.40 0.92
C GLU A 752 -24.29 15.25 0.53
N ARG A 753 -25.43 15.16 1.26
CA ARG A 753 -26.59 16.05 1.08
C ARG A 753 -26.25 17.54 1.25
N CYS A 754 -25.28 17.87 2.09
CA CYS A 754 -24.78 19.24 2.31
C CYS A 754 -23.82 19.74 1.22
N ILE A 755 -23.32 18.85 0.36
CA ILE A 755 -22.38 19.15 -0.73
C ILE A 755 -23.09 19.17 -2.09
N HIS A 756 -23.86 18.13 -2.40
CA HIS A 756 -24.62 18.02 -3.64
C HIS A 756 -25.81 17.04 -3.54
N GLY A 757 -26.93 17.41 -4.17
CA GLY A 757 -28.10 16.53 -4.27
C GLY A 757 -28.80 16.32 -2.93
N ARG A 758 -29.22 17.42 -2.29
CA ARG A 758 -29.87 17.44 -0.97
C ARG A 758 -31.05 16.45 -0.84
N GLU A 759 -31.83 16.32 -1.91
CA GLU A 759 -32.99 15.42 -2.05
C GLU A 759 -32.72 14.22 -2.99
N ALA A 760 -31.45 13.93 -3.31
CA ALA A 760 -31.09 12.94 -4.33
C ALA A 760 -30.96 11.54 -3.73
N LYS A 761 -31.62 10.56 -4.36
CA LYS A 761 -31.76 9.18 -3.88
C LYS A 761 -30.46 8.39 -3.67
N TYR A 762 -29.33 8.85 -4.20
CA TYR A 762 -28.03 8.24 -3.92
C TYR A 762 -27.50 8.57 -2.52
N ASN A 763 -28.07 9.59 -1.86
CA ASN A 763 -27.77 9.94 -0.48
C ASN A 763 -28.66 9.21 0.55
N ASP A 764 -29.68 8.48 0.09
CA ASP A 764 -30.52 7.64 0.96
C ASP A 764 -29.92 6.24 1.13
N ILE A 765 -30.11 5.64 2.31
CA ILE A 765 -29.66 4.28 2.64
C ILE A 765 -30.86 3.37 2.94
N THR A 766 -30.66 2.05 3.00
CA THR A 766 -31.70 1.14 3.51
C THR A 766 -31.72 1.24 5.04
N PRO A 767 -32.81 1.66 5.71
CA PRO A 767 -32.83 1.80 7.16
C PRO A 767 -32.76 0.43 7.86
N TRP A 768 -31.86 0.29 8.83
CA TRP A 768 -31.67 -0.94 9.62
C TRP A 768 -32.28 -0.81 11.02
N ARG A 769 -32.46 -1.94 11.71
CA ARG A 769 -32.84 -1.98 13.13
C ARG A 769 -31.59 -2.02 13.99
N TYR A 770 -30.81 -0.93 13.99
CA TYR A 770 -29.43 -0.89 14.49
C TYR A 770 -29.25 -1.46 15.90
N LEU A 771 -30.16 -1.18 16.83
CA LEU A 771 -30.11 -1.69 18.21
C LEU A 771 -30.39 -3.20 18.37
N LYS A 772 -30.79 -3.90 17.30
CA LYS A 772 -30.77 -5.37 17.26
C LYS A 772 -29.41 -5.95 16.83
N GLY A 773 -28.49 -5.11 16.38
CA GLY A 773 -27.11 -5.48 16.04
C GLY A 773 -26.37 -6.21 17.17
N PRO A 774 -26.30 -5.68 18.41
CA PRO A 774 -25.58 -6.34 19.51
C PRO A 774 -26.09 -7.76 19.80
N GLU A 775 -27.40 -7.94 19.89
CA GLU A 775 -28.05 -9.25 20.11
C GLU A 775 -27.79 -10.20 18.93
N PHE A 776 -27.95 -9.72 17.69
CA PHE A 776 -27.71 -10.49 16.47
C PHE A 776 -26.25 -10.95 16.33
N PHE A 777 -25.29 -10.11 16.70
CA PHE A 777 -23.86 -10.42 16.71
C PHE A 777 -23.39 -11.16 17.98
N GLY A 778 -24.33 -11.70 18.77
CA GLY A 778 -24.04 -12.64 19.85
C GLY A 778 -23.67 -12.00 21.19
N ALA A 779 -24.02 -10.74 21.44
CA ALA A 779 -23.88 -10.18 22.77
C ALA A 779 -24.85 -10.86 23.75
N PRO A 780 -24.42 -11.17 24.98
CA PRO A 780 -25.34 -11.71 25.98
C PRO A 780 -26.36 -10.64 26.39
N THR A 781 -27.56 -11.09 26.74
CA THR A 781 -28.64 -10.24 27.29
C THR A 781 -28.54 -10.06 28.81
N GLU A 782 -27.75 -10.89 29.49
CA GLU A 782 -27.61 -10.95 30.94
C GLU A 782 -26.15 -11.14 31.37
N GLY A 783 -25.84 -10.85 32.64
CA GLY A 783 -24.51 -10.99 33.22
C GLY A 783 -23.58 -9.79 32.98
N GLU A 784 -22.30 -9.96 33.33
CA GLU A 784 -21.32 -8.86 33.44
C GLU A 784 -21.07 -8.07 32.14
N TYR A 785 -21.18 -8.74 30.98
CA TYR A 785 -20.93 -8.15 29.65
C TYR A 785 -22.22 -8.02 28.83
N ALA A 786 -23.38 -7.94 29.49
CA ALA A 786 -24.66 -7.75 28.82
C ALA A 786 -24.66 -6.49 27.95
N ALA A 787 -25.14 -6.60 26.70
CA ALA A 787 -25.27 -5.43 25.84
C ALA A 787 -26.48 -4.59 26.24
N TYR A 788 -26.27 -3.30 26.45
CA TYR A 788 -27.32 -2.35 26.76
C TYR A 788 -27.55 -1.39 25.59
N THR A 789 -28.82 -1.04 25.36
CA THR A 789 -29.24 -0.22 24.22
C THR A 789 -30.23 0.87 24.63
N TRP A 790 -30.13 2.03 23.97
CA TRP A 790 -30.99 3.19 24.19
C TRP A 790 -31.39 3.81 22.83
N GLN A 791 -32.63 4.26 22.72
CA GLN A 791 -33.06 5.16 21.64
C GLN A 791 -33.14 6.57 22.19
N VAL A 792 -32.59 7.54 21.45
CA VAL A 792 -32.59 8.95 21.80
C VAL A 792 -33.27 9.73 20.69
N ARG A 793 -34.39 10.38 21.00
CA ARG A 793 -35.09 11.31 20.09
C ARG A 793 -35.14 12.72 20.66
N THR A 794 -35.27 12.83 21.97
CA THR A 794 -35.39 14.08 22.73
C THR A 794 -34.22 14.29 23.68
N TRP A 795 -34.00 15.53 24.13
CA TRP A 795 -32.96 15.82 25.11
C TRP A 795 -33.19 15.11 26.45
N GLY A 796 -34.44 14.85 26.81
CA GLY A 796 -34.78 13.99 27.95
C GLY A 796 -34.29 12.55 27.78
N ASP A 797 -34.42 11.97 26.59
CA ASP A 797 -33.87 10.63 26.31
C ASP A 797 -32.34 10.63 26.42
N LEU A 798 -31.68 11.67 25.90
CA LEU A 798 -30.22 11.81 25.97
C LEU A 798 -29.74 11.93 27.41
N ASP A 799 -30.30 12.86 28.19
CA ASP A 799 -29.90 13.08 29.58
C ASP A 799 -30.17 11.82 30.42
N ASN A 800 -31.32 11.14 30.22
CA ASN A 800 -31.59 9.84 30.83
C ASN A 800 -30.51 8.79 30.49
N ALA A 801 -30.17 8.64 29.21
CA ALA A 801 -29.17 7.66 28.76
C ALA A 801 -27.75 7.97 29.30
N LEU A 802 -27.36 9.26 29.36
CA LEU A 802 -26.06 9.67 29.89
C LEU A 802 -25.96 9.54 31.42
N THR A 803 -27.08 9.57 32.15
CA THR A 803 -27.14 9.31 33.61
C THR A 803 -27.33 7.85 34.01
N ASP A 804 -27.58 6.94 33.05
CA ASP A 804 -27.84 5.53 33.33
C ASP A 804 -26.56 4.83 33.85
N GLU A 805 -26.62 4.23 35.04
CA GLU A 805 -25.49 3.48 35.63
C GLU A 805 -24.97 2.36 34.71
N ARG A 806 -25.84 1.76 33.87
CA ARG A 806 -25.43 0.74 32.90
C ARG A 806 -24.61 1.35 31.76
N MET A 807 -24.94 2.56 31.32
CA MET A 807 -24.18 3.32 30.33
C MET A 807 -22.84 3.78 30.92
N LEU A 808 -22.90 4.42 32.08
CA LEU A 808 -21.76 5.00 32.80
C LEU A 808 -20.73 3.96 33.23
N ASN A 809 -21.16 2.86 33.86
CA ASN A 809 -20.31 1.96 34.63
C ASN A 809 -20.42 0.48 34.24
N GLY A 810 -21.28 0.13 33.27
CA GLY A 810 -21.33 -1.22 32.67
C GLY A 810 -20.06 -1.61 31.90
N LYS A 811 -19.97 -2.88 31.52
CA LYS A 811 -18.88 -3.46 30.72
C LYS A 811 -19.40 -3.97 29.38
N GLY A 812 -18.50 -4.26 28.45
CA GLY A 812 -18.86 -4.68 27.10
C GLY A 812 -19.51 -3.54 26.30
N VAL A 813 -20.32 -3.94 25.31
CA VAL A 813 -20.97 -3.06 24.34
C VAL A 813 -22.14 -2.29 24.93
N ARG A 814 -22.15 -0.98 24.71
CA ARG A 814 -23.33 -0.11 24.86
C ARG A 814 -23.61 0.56 23.53
N MET A 815 -24.88 0.65 23.12
CA MET A 815 -25.25 1.26 21.84
C MET A 815 -26.44 2.20 21.98
N VAL A 816 -26.24 3.45 21.58
CA VAL A 816 -27.26 4.50 21.56
C VAL A 816 -27.58 4.82 20.11
N GLU A 817 -28.84 4.71 19.72
CA GLU A 817 -29.35 5.14 18.42
C GLU A 817 -29.94 6.55 18.59
N VAL A 818 -29.23 7.55 18.09
CA VAL A 818 -29.62 8.97 18.19
C VAL A 818 -30.27 9.39 16.90
N PHE A 819 -31.59 9.63 16.94
CA PHE A 819 -32.36 10.06 15.77
C PHE A 819 -32.25 11.57 15.58
N MET A 820 -31.91 11.99 14.37
CA MET A 820 -31.76 13.39 13.95
C MET A 820 -32.40 13.58 12.57
N GLU A 821 -32.67 14.83 12.18
CA GLU A 821 -33.23 15.14 10.86
C GLU A 821 -32.20 14.98 9.73
N LYS A 822 -32.66 14.64 8.51
CA LYS A 822 -31.82 14.34 7.32
C LYS A 822 -30.80 15.42 6.93
N LEU A 823 -30.98 16.65 7.41
CA LEU A 823 -30.19 17.84 7.09
C LEU A 823 -29.64 18.54 8.35
N ASP A 824 -29.91 18.02 9.55
CA ASP A 824 -29.27 18.50 10.78
C ASP A 824 -27.79 18.10 10.76
N CYS A 825 -26.93 19.08 10.89
CA CYS A 825 -25.48 18.93 10.72
C CYS A 825 -24.71 20.00 11.53
N PRO A 826 -23.40 19.79 11.81
CA PRO A 826 -22.64 20.76 12.60
C PRO A 826 -22.44 22.08 11.85
N PRO A 827 -22.24 23.22 12.55
CA PRO A 827 -22.15 24.56 11.95
C PRO A 827 -21.16 24.74 10.77
N PRO A 828 -20.03 24.00 10.66
CA PRO A 828 -19.19 24.03 9.46
C PRO A 828 -19.86 23.47 8.19
N LEU A 829 -20.74 22.47 8.31
CA LEU A 829 -21.48 21.86 7.20
C LEU A 829 -22.75 22.64 6.86
N ASP A 830 -23.43 23.21 7.86
CA ASP A 830 -24.61 24.07 7.67
C ASP A 830 -24.32 25.24 6.72
N LYS A 831 -23.13 25.85 6.80
CA LYS A 831 -22.69 26.89 5.85
C LYS A 831 -22.59 26.40 4.39
N VAL A 832 -22.22 25.14 4.17
CA VAL A 832 -22.15 24.54 2.83
C VAL A 832 -23.55 24.22 2.32
N LEU A 833 -24.39 23.64 3.18
CA LEU A 833 -25.81 23.36 2.94
C LEU A 833 -26.58 24.64 2.59
N ALA A 834 -26.38 25.73 3.34
CA ALA A 834 -27.01 27.03 3.09
C ALA A 834 -26.57 27.62 1.75
N ALA A 835 -25.28 27.52 1.39
CA ALA A 835 -24.78 27.95 0.09
C ALA A 835 -25.33 27.11 -1.07
N GLN A 836 -25.50 25.79 -0.87
CA GLN A 836 -26.17 24.91 -1.82
C GLN A 836 -27.66 25.29 -1.97
N ILE A 837 -28.39 25.51 -0.87
CA ILE A 837 -29.81 25.93 -0.92
C ILE A 837 -29.97 27.28 -1.61
N ALA A 838 -29.03 28.21 -1.43
CA ALA A 838 -29.02 29.49 -2.13
C ALA A 838 -28.82 29.33 -3.66
N ARG A 839 -27.94 28.39 -4.07
CA ARG A 839 -27.74 28.03 -5.48
C ARG A 839 -28.97 27.33 -6.08
N GLU A 840 -29.51 26.32 -5.38
CA GLU A 840 -30.73 25.60 -5.79
C GLU A 840 -31.93 26.56 -6.00
N LYS A 841 -32.02 27.65 -5.22
CA LYS A 841 -33.04 28.71 -5.36
C LYS A 841 -32.74 29.77 -6.43
N ALA A 842 -31.53 29.81 -6.97
CA ALA A 842 -31.15 30.70 -8.08
C ALA A 842 -31.21 30.00 -9.44
N GLU A 843 -31.37 28.66 -9.43
CA GLU A 843 -31.58 27.79 -10.60
C GLU A 843 -33.08 27.51 -10.86
N GLN A 844 -33.98 28.12 -10.08
CA GLN A 844 -35.46 28.00 -10.12
C GLN A 844 -36.13 29.32 -10.52
#